data_AF-A0A4T0J7G8-F1
#
_entry.id   AF-A0A4T0J7G8-F1
#
_cell.length_a   1.000
_cell.length_b   1.000
_cell.length_c   1.000
_cell.angle_alpha   90.00
_cell.angle_beta   90.00
_cell.angle_gamma   90.00
#
_symmetry.space_group_name_H-M   'P 1'
#
loop_
_entity.id
_entity.type
_entity.pdbx_description
1 polymer ?
#
loop_
_entity_poly.entity_id
_entity_poly.type
_entity_poly.pdbx_seq_one_letter_code
_entity_poly.pdbx_strand_id
1 'polypeptide(L)'
;MPDWSKLASKGKEYSNKGLDRGKKAYNNSRSAPTDKSDPMRGPREPPAEEVAQGPTPAQMNRPVRQDIAPPPLRADSSRPSPSSGYTAPPRVESQARPMQSRGSAYAAPRGGVPPAAPARTPARGRAPPQANPRLPTREDLPQYPGNPSNMLRENKDQLFGFLDEYFGRDSGNEPKGFADCIANEDGQRQIASALAFNGEEEYVGNQAKPQLVRNYKNTFTGFRNLLGEEFTENIPQPLLSAPVTNINGIPSYSFHAHGKDSSLSVKDVSVKFLQSLAKSAEEYMGKPIDGAVMSVPHSWSQHKRNALSEAAKAANIPLLDLIDDWAAGMSAYNEVLGAADSNVLVVDMGEYSTAVTTVAARQGLFTPLSHISDASTGGQQLDHALVAHFAKEFTKQTKIAVPTQFSADLSENDRRALVKLSLACEQTKRSLTASNSAGIAIESLKDGADLSSQVNRLRFGILASKTFHAVGALAEKAVKAAELESEHIDKIVLIGGSSSLPSLTNVLAGIFQNAEILSSVDPDQAIAKGAAIQAQLLAARDVPDLPSATTEMTVNVTPHPIVLAGEGDENAVVVAKDTPLPARRIVAINPPHGKDSAVLELYQAKNEIKVVAPPPREKTDDSEDEEDDEPERIPVVVRSNKIASLQVAVKGDAPIILTVVVLDNASVEIKAAQDGQSPVTATVQAP
;
A
#
# COMPACT_ATOMS: atom_id res chain seq x y z
N MET A 1 20.69 29.10 32.52
CA MET A 1 20.22 28.57 31.23
C MET A 1 21.39 28.53 30.24
N PRO A 2 21.49 27.52 29.36
CA PRO A 2 22.16 27.65 28.08
C PRO A 2 21.33 28.53 27.12
N ASP A 3 21.99 29.15 26.16
CA ASP A 3 21.41 30.13 25.23
C ASP A 3 20.89 29.45 23.96
N TRP A 4 19.56 29.29 23.86
CA TRP A 4 18.88 28.59 22.77
C TRP A 4 19.05 29.25 21.38
N SER A 5 19.36 30.56 21.32
CA SER A 5 19.62 31.26 20.06
C SER A 5 20.84 30.71 19.29
N LYS A 6 21.78 30.10 20.01
CA LYS A 6 23.03 29.53 19.45
C LYS A 6 22.89 28.12 18.89
N LEU A 7 21.76 27.45 19.13
CA LEU A 7 21.45 26.14 18.52
C LEU A 7 20.77 26.31 17.16
N ALA A 8 19.81 27.24 17.05
CA ALA A 8 19.13 27.56 15.79
C ALA A 8 20.09 28.08 14.70
N SER A 9 21.08 28.89 15.10
CA SER A 9 22.11 29.41 14.18
C SER A 9 23.06 28.33 13.66
N LYS A 10 23.41 27.33 14.48
CA LYS A 10 24.20 26.16 14.03
C LYS A 10 23.43 25.26 13.07
N GLY A 11 22.11 25.12 13.23
CA GLY A 11 21.26 24.36 12.30
C GLY A 11 21.32 24.91 10.87
N LYS A 12 21.21 26.25 10.71
CA LYS A 12 21.31 26.92 9.40
C LYS A 12 22.70 26.74 8.75
N GLU A 13 23.76 26.66 9.54
CA GLU A 13 25.14 26.50 9.03
C GLU A 13 25.42 25.11 8.43
N TYR A 14 24.67 24.07 8.83
CA TYR A 14 24.77 22.73 8.25
C TYR A 14 23.93 22.58 6.97
N SER A 15 22.75 23.20 6.90
CA SER A 15 21.90 23.18 5.69
C SER A 15 22.61 23.81 4.48
N ASN A 16 23.18 25.01 4.66
CA ASN A 16 23.83 25.75 3.56
C ASN A 16 25.08 25.05 3.00
N LYS A 17 25.76 24.20 3.78
CA LYS A 17 26.91 23.39 3.31
C LYS A 17 26.51 22.20 2.42
N GLY A 18 25.23 21.80 2.43
CA GLY A 18 24.68 20.80 1.51
C GLY A 18 24.43 21.38 0.11
N LEU A 19 23.76 22.54 0.05
CA LEU A 19 23.41 23.25 -1.19
C LEU A 19 24.63 23.62 -2.05
N ASP A 20 25.71 24.11 -1.44
CA ASP A 20 26.92 24.55 -2.16
C ASP A 20 27.71 23.38 -2.81
N ARG A 21 27.49 22.15 -2.35
CA ARG A 21 28.04 20.94 -3.00
C ARG A 21 27.20 20.48 -4.20
N GLY A 22 25.89 20.73 -4.19
CA GLY A 22 25.01 20.45 -5.33
C GLY A 22 25.33 21.33 -6.54
N LYS A 23 25.47 22.64 -6.32
CA LYS A 23 25.74 23.61 -7.41
C LYS A 23 27.06 23.36 -8.16
N LYS A 24 28.11 22.85 -7.48
CA LYS A 24 29.38 22.51 -8.14
C LYS A 24 29.35 21.25 -9.00
N ALA A 25 28.36 20.37 -8.86
CA ALA A 25 28.22 19.18 -9.69
C ALA A 25 27.59 19.47 -11.06
N TYR A 26 26.74 20.51 -11.15
CA TYR A 26 25.96 20.81 -12.35
C TYR A 26 26.74 21.59 -13.43
N ASN A 27 27.69 22.43 -13.01
CA ASN A 27 28.43 23.32 -13.94
C ASN A 27 29.53 22.62 -14.77
N ASN A 28 29.78 21.33 -14.60
CA ASN A 28 30.94 20.64 -15.21
C ASN A 28 30.59 19.73 -16.40
N SER A 29 29.36 19.83 -16.96
CA SER A 29 28.89 18.98 -18.05
C SER A 29 28.27 19.75 -19.24
N ARG A 30 28.99 20.75 -19.78
CA ARG A 30 28.69 21.35 -21.10
C ARG A 30 29.99 21.78 -21.82
N SER A 31 30.51 20.93 -22.70
CA SER A 31 31.64 21.25 -23.58
C SER A 31 31.67 20.37 -24.85
N ALA A 32 30.92 20.79 -25.87
CA ALA A 32 31.15 20.43 -27.29
C ALA A 32 30.54 21.53 -28.19
N PRO A 33 31.11 21.82 -29.37
CA PRO A 33 31.05 23.18 -29.93
C PRO A 33 29.95 23.43 -30.98
N THR A 34 29.71 24.73 -31.19
CA THR A 34 28.83 25.37 -32.18
C THR A 34 29.30 25.21 -33.63
N ASP A 35 28.36 25.28 -34.57
CA ASP A 35 28.62 25.84 -35.91
C ASP A 35 27.55 26.90 -36.26
N LYS A 36 27.88 27.87 -37.13
CA LYS A 36 27.12 29.12 -37.34
C LYS A 36 26.68 29.32 -38.80
N SER A 37 25.45 29.78 -39.01
CA SER A 37 25.11 30.68 -40.15
C SER A 37 23.72 31.36 -40.03
N ASP A 38 23.71 32.58 -39.47
CA ASP A 38 22.99 33.80 -39.96
C ASP A 38 21.45 33.85 -40.24
N PRO A 39 20.80 35.04 -40.33
CA PRO A 39 19.62 35.33 -39.51
C PRO A 39 18.38 35.89 -40.28
N MET A 40 17.43 36.47 -39.52
CA MET A 40 16.25 37.27 -39.92
C MET A 40 14.91 36.57 -40.17
N ARG A 41 14.06 36.50 -39.13
CA ARG A 41 12.70 37.09 -39.11
C ARG A 41 12.04 36.98 -37.73
N GLY A 42 11.40 38.04 -37.26
CA GLY A 42 10.65 38.05 -35.99
C GLY A 42 9.26 37.39 -36.10
N PRO A 43 8.63 37.00 -34.96
CA PRO A 43 7.35 36.29 -34.95
C PRO A 43 6.14 37.20 -35.22
N ARG A 44 5.04 36.59 -35.67
CA ARG A 44 3.71 37.22 -35.76
C ARG A 44 2.81 36.68 -34.65
N GLU A 45 1.95 37.55 -34.11
CA GLU A 45 0.91 37.19 -33.13
C GLU A 45 -0.25 36.41 -33.78
N PRO A 46 -0.91 35.50 -33.03
CA PRO A 46 -2.24 34.97 -33.34
C PRO A 46 -3.37 35.81 -32.67
N PRO A 47 -4.57 35.91 -33.27
CA PRO A 47 -5.69 36.68 -32.73
C PRO A 47 -6.51 35.92 -31.67
N ALA A 48 -7.30 36.66 -30.89
CA ALA A 48 -8.15 36.16 -29.81
C ALA A 48 -9.63 35.95 -30.23
N GLU A 49 -10.40 35.18 -29.45
CA GLU A 49 -11.87 35.09 -29.52
C GLU A 49 -12.51 35.16 -28.13
N GLU A 50 -13.66 35.83 -28.04
CA GLU A 50 -14.45 36.03 -26.81
C GLU A 50 -15.77 35.23 -26.81
N VAL A 51 -16.10 34.67 -25.64
CA VAL A 51 -17.41 34.69 -24.95
C VAL A 51 -18.73 34.60 -25.75
N ALA A 52 -19.56 33.57 -25.50
CA ALA A 52 -20.93 33.73 -24.95
C ALA A 52 -21.77 32.42 -24.78
N GLN A 53 -22.31 32.25 -23.55
CA GLN A 53 -23.68 31.84 -23.15
C GLN A 53 -24.43 30.64 -23.82
N GLY A 54 -25.03 29.78 -22.97
CA GLY A 54 -25.99 28.73 -23.36
C GLY A 54 -27.46 29.18 -23.39
N PRO A 55 -28.43 28.27 -23.67
CA PRO A 55 -29.36 27.85 -22.61
C PRO A 55 -29.85 26.37 -22.69
N THR A 56 -30.73 25.99 -21.76
CA THR A 56 -31.30 24.63 -21.54
C THR A 56 -32.75 24.49 -22.14
N PRO A 57 -33.63 23.54 -21.73
CA PRO A 57 -34.03 22.41 -22.59
C PRO A 57 -35.53 22.39 -22.99
N ALA A 58 -35.93 21.47 -23.89
CA ALA A 58 -37.33 21.28 -24.28
C ALA A 58 -37.74 19.79 -24.43
N GLN A 59 -39.02 19.51 -24.15
CA GLN A 59 -39.68 18.20 -24.10
C GLN A 59 -40.23 17.78 -25.48
N MET A 60 -40.48 16.47 -25.71
CA MET A 60 -41.79 15.96 -26.21
C MET A 60 -41.93 14.42 -26.24
N ASN A 61 -43.16 13.95 -26.49
CA ASN A 61 -43.72 12.63 -26.15
C ASN A 61 -44.00 11.72 -27.37
N ARG A 62 -43.69 10.40 -27.27
CA ARG A 62 -44.53 9.22 -27.66
C ARG A 62 -44.95 9.01 -29.16
N PRO A 63 -45.58 7.87 -29.57
CA PRO A 63 -45.19 6.46 -29.38
C PRO A 63 -45.55 5.49 -30.57
N VAL A 64 -45.43 4.14 -30.40
CA VAL A 64 -46.24 3.04 -31.05
C VAL A 64 -45.91 2.73 -32.55
N ARG A 65 -45.87 1.50 -33.13
CA ARG A 65 -46.58 0.20 -32.92
C ARG A 65 -45.93 -1.06 -33.61
N GLN A 66 -46.23 -2.27 -33.09
CA GLN A 66 -46.44 -3.62 -33.73
C GLN A 66 -45.44 -4.20 -34.76
N ASP A 67 -44.84 -5.39 -34.55
CA ASP A 67 -45.38 -6.79 -34.51
C ASP A 67 -45.65 -7.43 -35.89
N ILE A 68 -44.75 -8.32 -36.38
CA ILE A 68 -45.09 -9.51 -37.21
C ILE A 68 -44.09 -10.66 -36.93
N ALA A 69 -44.61 -11.87 -36.71
CA ALA A 69 -43.93 -13.18 -36.80
C ALA A 69 -44.97 -14.30 -37.09
N PRO A 70 -44.60 -15.58 -37.36
CA PRO A 70 -43.38 -16.12 -37.97
C PRO A 70 -43.62 -16.53 -39.45
N PRO A 71 -43.95 -17.77 -39.95
CA PRO A 71 -44.10 -19.12 -39.37
C PRO A 71 -43.06 -20.14 -40.00
N PRO A 72 -43.29 -21.45 -40.36
CA PRO A 72 -42.25 -22.50 -40.12
C PRO A 72 -42.03 -23.59 -41.24
N LEU A 73 -41.25 -24.65 -40.96
CA LEU A 73 -41.63 -26.11 -41.06
C LEU A 73 -40.44 -27.12 -41.16
N ARG A 74 -40.43 -28.11 -40.25
CA ARG A 74 -40.15 -29.60 -40.34
C ARG A 74 -38.95 -30.15 -41.17
N ALA A 75 -38.10 -31.09 -40.74
CA ALA A 75 -38.20 -32.37 -39.97
C ALA A 75 -38.51 -33.63 -40.82
N ASP A 76 -37.59 -34.64 -40.85
CA ASP A 76 -37.75 -36.03 -40.30
C ASP A 76 -36.72 -37.08 -40.88
N SER A 77 -36.44 -38.17 -40.11
CA SER A 77 -35.85 -39.49 -40.51
C SER A 77 -34.35 -39.56 -40.95
N SER A 78 -33.59 -40.69 -40.94
CA SER A 78 -33.64 -42.03 -40.27
C SER A 78 -32.25 -42.76 -40.33
N ARG A 79 -32.07 -43.89 -39.60
CA ARG A 79 -30.86 -44.79 -39.50
C ARG A 79 -30.69 -45.75 -40.73
N PRO A 80 -29.71 -46.71 -40.87
CA PRO A 80 -28.64 -47.25 -39.98
C PRO A 80 -27.24 -47.56 -40.63
N SER A 81 -26.34 -48.25 -39.89
CA SER A 81 -25.01 -48.82 -40.29
C SER A 81 -25.09 -50.16 -41.06
N PRO A 82 -23.97 -50.73 -41.61
CA PRO A 82 -23.29 -51.84 -40.88
C PRO A 82 -21.77 -52.17 -41.15
N SER A 83 -21.08 -52.62 -40.09
CA SER A 83 -20.12 -53.77 -39.93
C SER A 83 -18.83 -54.07 -40.74
N SER A 84 -17.88 -54.69 -40.00
CA SER A 84 -16.70 -55.53 -40.37
C SER A 84 -15.34 -54.83 -40.58
N GLY A 85 -14.18 -55.40 -40.21
CA GLY A 85 -13.82 -56.67 -39.52
C GLY A 85 -12.29 -56.96 -39.58
N TYR A 86 -11.80 -58.01 -38.88
CA TYR A 86 -10.39 -58.52 -38.82
C TYR A 86 -9.38 -57.68 -37.99
N THR A 87 -8.86 -58.07 -36.80
CA THR A 87 -8.07 -59.24 -36.28
C THR A 87 -6.54 -59.10 -36.34
N ALA A 88 -5.89 -59.16 -35.17
CA ALA A 88 -4.47 -59.56 -34.96
C ALA A 88 -4.32 -61.10 -35.12
N PRO A 89 -3.13 -61.77 -35.08
CA PRO A 89 -1.99 -61.64 -34.12
C PRO A 89 -0.61 -61.88 -34.82
N PRO A 90 0.50 -62.44 -34.23
CA PRO A 90 0.83 -62.77 -32.84
C PRO A 90 2.22 -62.32 -32.30
N ARG A 91 2.50 -62.81 -31.08
CA ARG A 91 3.60 -62.53 -30.14
C ARG A 91 4.72 -63.59 -30.25
N VAL A 92 5.95 -63.27 -29.87
CA VAL A 92 7.01 -64.25 -29.51
C VAL A 92 7.72 -63.80 -28.22
N GLU A 93 8.15 -64.76 -27.40
CA GLU A 93 8.68 -64.58 -26.05
C GLU A 93 10.21 -64.77 -25.97
N SER A 94 10.86 -64.22 -24.94
CA SER A 94 11.86 -64.95 -24.13
C SER A 94 12.31 -64.21 -22.85
N GLN A 95 11.99 -64.83 -21.70
CA GLN A 95 12.87 -65.20 -20.57
C GLN A 95 13.90 -64.17 -20.01
N ALA A 96 13.74 -63.64 -18.78
CA ALA A 96 14.07 -64.22 -17.44
C ALA A 96 15.53 -63.93 -16.97
N ARG A 97 15.76 -62.97 -16.04
CA ARG A 97 15.98 -63.10 -14.55
C ARG A 97 17.41 -63.57 -14.13
N PRO A 98 17.91 -63.31 -12.89
CA PRO A 98 18.09 -62.03 -12.17
C PRO A 98 19.47 -61.99 -11.41
N MET A 99 19.57 -61.35 -10.22
CA MET A 99 20.70 -61.32 -9.24
C MET A 99 21.86 -60.33 -9.53
N GLN A 100 22.59 -59.76 -8.55
CA GLN A 100 22.52 -59.89 -7.07
C GLN A 100 23.02 -58.61 -6.34
N SER A 101 22.70 -58.50 -5.05
CA SER A 101 23.16 -57.46 -4.12
C SER A 101 24.44 -57.84 -3.35
N ARG A 102 25.25 -56.82 -2.99
CA ARG A 102 26.18 -56.67 -1.84
C ARG A 102 27.06 -55.44 -2.13
N GLY A 103 27.58 -54.67 -1.18
CA GLY A 103 27.50 -54.73 0.28
C GLY A 103 28.62 -53.86 0.88
N SER A 104 28.28 -53.08 1.91
CA SER A 104 29.13 -52.21 2.76
C SER A 104 30.60 -52.65 2.98
N ALA A 105 31.57 -51.71 3.05
CA ALA A 105 32.04 -51.14 4.33
C ALA A 105 33.42 -50.41 4.35
N TYR A 106 33.55 -49.44 5.28
CA TYR A 106 34.73 -48.93 6.02
C TYR A 106 35.96 -48.22 5.39
N ALA A 107 36.13 -46.96 5.87
CA ALA A 107 37.33 -46.37 6.50
C ALA A 107 38.46 -45.68 5.68
N ALA A 108 38.96 -44.57 6.25
CA ALA A 108 40.07 -43.72 5.78
C ALA A 108 41.43 -44.12 6.42
N PRO A 109 42.56 -43.49 6.02
CA PRO A 109 43.14 -42.47 6.92
C PRO A 109 43.92 -41.28 6.29
N ARG A 110 44.22 -40.35 7.21
CA ARG A 110 44.97 -39.06 7.19
C ARG A 110 46.28 -38.94 6.38
N GLY A 111 46.47 -37.74 5.78
CA GLY A 111 47.48 -36.73 6.22
C GLY A 111 48.90 -36.69 5.61
N GLY A 112 49.38 -35.49 5.25
CA GLY A 112 50.80 -35.21 4.95
C GLY A 112 51.09 -33.87 4.24
N VAL A 113 52.08 -33.09 4.71
CA VAL A 113 52.57 -31.80 4.16
C VAL A 113 54.02 -31.95 3.69
N PRO A 114 54.49 -31.24 2.64
CA PRO A 114 55.88 -30.74 2.61
C PRO A 114 55.99 -29.31 1.96
N PRO A 115 57.18 -28.71 1.65
CA PRO A 115 57.72 -27.59 2.44
C PRO A 115 58.19 -26.36 1.60
N ALA A 116 59.01 -25.45 2.17
CA ALA A 116 59.36 -24.14 1.60
C ALA A 116 60.88 -23.83 1.45
N ALA A 117 61.19 -22.72 0.74
CA ALA A 117 62.49 -22.01 0.60
C ALA A 117 63.54 -22.64 -0.37
N PRO A 118 64.51 -21.88 -0.98
CA PRO A 118 65.07 -20.58 -0.53
C PRO A 118 65.24 -19.47 -1.61
N ALA A 119 65.84 -18.34 -1.21
CA ALA A 119 65.92 -17.07 -1.95
C ALA A 119 67.25 -16.79 -2.69
N ARG A 120 67.23 -15.87 -3.68
CA ARG A 120 68.40 -15.18 -4.27
C ARG A 120 68.02 -13.89 -5.03
N THR A 121 68.92 -12.90 -5.06
CA THR A 121 68.86 -11.58 -5.73
C THR A 121 70.29 -11.15 -6.13
N PRO A 122 70.55 -10.05 -6.88
CA PRO A 122 69.69 -9.19 -7.72
C PRO A 122 70.27 -8.90 -9.14
N ALA A 123 69.48 -8.29 -10.05
CA ALA A 123 70.00 -7.51 -11.19
C ALA A 123 69.03 -6.40 -11.67
N ARG A 124 69.60 -5.26 -12.09
CA ARG A 124 68.98 -3.93 -12.35
C ARG A 124 67.89 -3.87 -13.44
N GLY A 125 66.87 -3.02 -13.23
CA GLY A 125 65.95 -2.51 -14.27
C GLY A 125 65.17 -1.27 -13.80
N ARG A 126 65.20 -0.17 -14.58
CA ARG A 126 64.70 1.19 -14.30
C ARG A 126 63.31 1.33 -13.62
N ALA A 127 63.16 2.38 -12.80
CA ALA A 127 61.89 2.82 -12.20
C ALA A 127 61.23 4.02 -12.94
N PRO A 128 59.88 4.09 -12.99
CA PRO A 128 59.08 5.31 -13.19
C PRO A 128 58.61 5.91 -11.84
N PRO A 129 57.95 7.10 -11.80
CA PRO A 129 58.03 8.00 -10.64
C PRO A 129 57.07 7.70 -9.48
N GLN A 130 57.43 8.21 -8.30
CA GLN A 130 56.65 8.14 -7.07
C GLN A 130 55.33 8.93 -7.16
N ALA A 131 54.23 8.26 -6.83
CA ALA A 131 52.98 8.92 -6.44
C ALA A 131 52.79 8.78 -4.92
N ASN A 132 52.34 9.84 -4.25
CA ASN A 132 52.06 9.81 -2.81
C ASN A 132 50.98 8.76 -2.48
N PRO A 133 51.10 8.02 -1.36
CA PRO A 133 50.09 7.05 -0.96
C PRO A 133 48.75 7.77 -0.67
N ARG A 134 47.71 7.40 -1.41
CA ARG A 134 46.33 7.77 -1.07
C ARG A 134 45.91 7.03 0.20
N LEU A 135 45.10 7.69 1.02
CA LEU A 135 44.37 7.01 2.10
C LEU A 135 43.43 5.95 1.48
N PRO A 136 43.28 4.77 2.11
CA PRO A 136 42.45 3.70 1.57
C PRO A 136 41.00 4.14 1.46
N THR A 137 40.40 3.86 0.30
CA THR A 137 38.99 4.09 0.03
C THR A 137 38.16 2.90 0.52
N ARG A 138 36.83 3.07 0.61
CA ARG A 138 35.89 2.06 1.14
C ARG A 138 35.90 0.72 0.37
N GLU A 139 36.53 0.68 -0.80
CA GLU A 139 36.69 -0.48 -1.67
C GLU A 139 37.95 -1.32 -1.33
N ASP A 140 38.88 -0.79 -0.51
CA ASP A 140 40.18 -1.40 -0.19
C ASP A 140 40.18 -2.27 1.08
N LEU A 141 39.01 -2.53 1.69
CA LEU A 141 38.89 -3.39 2.88
C LEU A 141 38.55 -4.85 2.48
N PRO A 142 39.22 -5.86 3.06
CA PRO A 142 38.94 -7.25 2.74
C PRO A 142 37.52 -7.64 3.20
N GLN A 143 36.71 -8.12 2.25
CA GLN A 143 35.38 -8.65 2.53
C GLN A 143 35.50 -9.94 3.37
N TYR A 144 35.15 -9.86 4.65
CA TYR A 144 34.91 -11.05 5.47
C TYR A 144 33.57 -11.68 5.06
N PRO A 145 33.48 -13.02 4.97
CA PRO A 145 32.25 -13.71 4.60
C PRO A 145 31.25 -13.71 5.77
N GLY A 146 30.46 -12.64 5.86
CA GLY A 146 29.30 -12.58 6.74
C GLY A 146 28.13 -13.37 6.15
N ASN A 147 27.48 -14.18 7.00
CA ASN A 147 26.31 -15.04 6.81
C ASN A 147 25.43 -14.87 5.54
N PRO A 148 24.83 -15.96 5.01
CA PRO A 148 23.89 -15.92 3.89
C PRO A 148 22.56 -15.28 4.30
N SER A 149 22.52 -13.95 4.32
CA SER A 149 21.31 -13.18 4.60
C SER A 149 20.40 -13.12 3.37
N ASN A 150 19.34 -13.93 3.41
CA ASN A 150 18.05 -13.70 2.75
C ASN A 150 18.11 -13.36 1.24
N MET A 151 18.54 -14.33 0.43
CA MET A 151 17.90 -14.50 -0.89
C MET A 151 16.57 -15.24 -0.70
N LEU A 152 15.57 -14.93 -1.53
CA LEU A 152 14.13 -15.22 -1.36
C LEU A 152 13.39 -14.22 -0.46
N ARG A 153 12.81 -13.19 -1.09
CA ARG A 153 11.69 -12.39 -0.57
C ARG A 153 10.63 -12.32 -1.67
N GLU A 154 9.59 -13.14 -1.53
CA GLU A 154 8.46 -13.31 -2.45
C GLU A 154 7.21 -13.64 -1.61
N ASN A 155 5.95 -13.37 -1.97
CA ASN A 155 5.31 -12.48 -2.95
C ASN A 155 3.78 -12.62 -2.75
N LYS A 156 2.88 -11.70 -3.19
CA LYS A 156 2.04 -10.71 -2.42
C LYS A 156 0.56 -10.92 -2.77
N ASP A 157 -0.28 -10.98 -1.74
CA ASP A 157 -1.75 -10.81 -1.63
C ASP A 157 -2.08 -11.23 -0.17
N GLN A 158 -2.87 -10.46 0.59
CA GLN A 158 -3.23 -10.83 1.97
C GLN A 158 -4.72 -10.64 2.22
N LEU A 159 -5.29 -11.54 3.02
CA LEU A 159 -6.72 -11.61 3.34
C LEU A 159 -7.00 -11.96 4.84
N PHE A 160 -5.96 -12.25 5.65
CA PHE A 160 -6.11 -12.86 6.97
C PHE A 160 -5.14 -12.33 8.02
N GLY A 161 -5.66 -12.08 9.22
CA GLY A 161 -4.92 -12.18 10.48
C GLY A 161 -5.46 -13.35 11.30
N PHE A 162 -4.60 -14.29 11.68
CA PHE A 162 -4.95 -15.42 12.56
C PHE A 162 -4.51 -15.15 14.00
N LEU A 163 -5.29 -15.62 14.96
CA LEU A 163 -4.99 -15.49 16.38
C LEU A 163 -4.32 -16.74 16.96
N ASP A 164 -3.28 -16.51 17.76
CA ASP A 164 -2.79 -17.44 18.79
C ASP A 164 -2.33 -16.63 20.01
N GLU A 165 -2.57 -17.16 21.22
CA GLU A 165 -1.97 -16.69 22.48
C GLU A 165 -0.42 -16.83 22.53
N TYR A 166 0.22 -17.47 21.55
CA TYR A 166 1.66 -17.79 21.54
C TYR A 166 2.57 -16.87 20.68
N PHE A 167 2.26 -15.57 20.59
CA PHE A 167 3.22 -14.60 20.03
C PHE A 167 4.28 -14.17 21.06
N GLY A 168 5.51 -14.65 20.88
CA GLY A 168 6.72 -14.05 21.44
C GLY A 168 6.91 -14.20 22.95
N ARG A 169 7.28 -15.41 23.42
CA ARG A 169 8.06 -15.51 24.66
C ARG A 169 9.47 -14.99 24.40
N ASP A 170 9.72 -13.72 24.73
CA ASP A 170 11.09 -13.31 25.05
C ASP A 170 11.55 -14.12 26.29
N SER A 171 12.86 -14.26 26.43
CA SER A 171 13.56 -14.98 27.51
C SER A 171 13.49 -14.24 28.86
N GLY A 172 12.29 -13.76 29.22
CA GLY A 172 12.07 -12.76 30.28
C GLY A 172 10.62 -12.52 30.69
N ASN A 173 9.70 -13.47 30.48
CA ASN A 173 8.45 -13.60 31.26
C ASN A 173 7.41 -12.44 31.24
N GLU A 174 7.31 -11.65 30.16
CA GLU A 174 6.13 -10.83 29.82
C GLU A 174 5.82 -10.95 28.30
N PRO A 175 4.54 -11.05 27.88
CA PRO A 175 4.18 -11.18 26.47
C PRO A 175 4.20 -9.82 25.74
N LYS A 176 5.37 -9.44 25.20
CA LYS A 176 5.46 -8.39 24.16
C LYS A 176 5.38 -9.03 22.77
N GLY A 177 4.21 -9.59 22.46
CA GLY A 177 3.93 -10.24 21.19
C GLY A 177 3.71 -9.24 20.07
N PHE A 178 4.77 -8.94 19.30
CA PHE A 178 4.62 -8.19 18.05
C PHE A 178 3.89 -9.04 17.00
N ALA A 179 2.90 -8.45 16.31
CA ALA A 179 2.21 -9.12 15.22
C ALA A 179 3.17 -9.40 14.04
N ASP A 180 3.20 -10.65 13.56
CA ASP A 180 3.96 -11.06 12.38
C ASP A 180 3.09 -11.82 11.36
N CYS A 181 3.48 -11.79 10.09
CA CYS A 181 2.77 -12.49 9.03
C CYS A 181 3.32 -13.91 8.84
N ILE A 182 2.45 -14.90 9.03
CA ILE A 182 2.74 -16.32 8.77
C ILE A 182 3.08 -16.52 7.29
N ALA A 183 4.04 -17.41 7.02
CA ALA A 183 4.35 -17.89 5.68
C ALA A 183 3.66 -19.24 5.43
N ASN A 184 3.19 -19.48 4.21
CA ASN A 184 2.68 -20.78 3.79
C ASN A 184 3.82 -21.80 3.60
N GLU A 185 3.46 -23.02 3.19
CA GLU A 185 4.36 -24.12 2.84
C GLU A 185 5.44 -23.78 1.79
N ASP A 186 5.19 -22.82 0.90
CA ASP A 186 6.17 -22.31 -0.08
C ASP A 186 7.07 -21.18 0.47
N GLY A 187 6.93 -20.81 1.75
CA GLY A 187 7.67 -19.71 2.39
C GLY A 187 7.12 -18.32 2.07
N GLN A 188 5.91 -18.20 1.52
CA GLN A 188 5.31 -16.95 1.06
C GLN A 188 4.33 -16.41 2.11
N ARG A 189 4.49 -15.14 2.52
CA ARG A 189 3.68 -14.50 3.58
C ARG A 189 2.34 -13.92 3.11
N GLN A 190 1.94 -14.27 1.89
CA GLN A 190 1.52 -13.22 0.95
C GLN A 190 0.76 -13.86 -0.25
N ILE A 191 -0.08 -14.84 0.05
CA ILE A 191 -0.54 -15.86 -0.89
C ILE A 191 -1.57 -15.34 -1.90
N ALA A 192 -1.26 -15.44 -3.20
CA ALA A 192 -2.06 -14.94 -4.31
C ALA A 192 -3.53 -15.38 -4.23
N SER A 193 -4.48 -14.48 -4.50
CA SER A 193 -5.92 -14.79 -4.58
C SER A 193 -6.26 -15.52 -5.89
N ALA A 194 -5.74 -16.75 -5.99
CA ALA A 194 -5.75 -17.59 -7.18
C ALA A 194 -5.97 -19.07 -6.81
N LEU A 195 -6.72 -19.77 -7.66
CA LEU A 195 -6.99 -21.21 -7.58
C LEU A 195 -6.87 -21.81 -8.98
N ALA A 196 -6.31 -23.01 -9.14
CA ALA A 196 -6.28 -23.69 -10.43
C ALA A 196 -6.46 -25.20 -10.31
N PHE A 197 -7.14 -25.80 -11.29
CA PHE A 197 -7.30 -27.25 -11.42
C PHE A 197 -6.54 -27.75 -12.65
N ASN A 198 -5.72 -28.78 -12.48
CA ASN A 198 -4.98 -29.40 -13.58
C ASN A 198 -5.02 -30.93 -13.43
N GLY A 199 -5.86 -31.59 -14.21
CA GLY A 199 -6.09 -33.03 -14.07
C GLY A 199 -6.78 -33.35 -12.74
N GLU A 200 -6.05 -33.99 -11.82
CA GLU A 200 -6.53 -34.32 -10.46
C GLU A 200 -5.93 -33.40 -9.37
N GLU A 201 -5.02 -32.50 -9.74
CA GLU A 201 -4.30 -31.62 -8.83
C GLU A 201 -5.00 -30.26 -8.70
N GLU A 202 -5.09 -29.78 -7.45
CA GLU A 202 -5.59 -28.45 -7.08
C GLU A 202 -4.41 -27.59 -6.60
N TYR A 203 -4.21 -26.45 -7.25
CA TYR A 203 -3.15 -25.49 -6.97
C TYR A 203 -3.78 -24.25 -6.35
N VAL A 204 -3.30 -23.83 -5.18
CA VAL A 204 -3.75 -22.63 -4.48
C VAL A 204 -2.62 -21.59 -4.47
N GLY A 205 -2.94 -20.31 -4.37
CA GLY A 205 -1.93 -19.30 -4.10
C GLY A 205 -1.03 -19.03 -5.29
N ASN A 206 0.25 -18.74 -5.03
CA ASN A 206 1.19 -18.37 -6.08
C ASN A 206 1.44 -19.52 -7.06
N GLN A 207 1.25 -20.78 -6.65
CA GLN A 207 1.37 -21.94 -7.54
C GLN A 207 0.29 -21.96 -8.64
N ALA A 208 -0.86 -21.31 -8.42
CA ALA A 208 -1.91 -21.16 -9.43
C ALA A 208 -1.56 -20.10 -10.50
N LYS A 209 -0.78 -19.05 -10.18
CA LYS A 209 -0.45 -17.97 -11.15
C LYS A 209 0.22 -18.48 -12.44
N PRO A 210 1.24 -19.38 -12.41
CA PRO A 210 1.83 -19.97 -13.62
C PRO A 210 0.84 -20.71 -14.52
N GLN A 211 -0.26 -21.24 -13.97
CA GLN A 211 -1.26 -22.00 -14.72
C GLN A 211 -1.99 -21.12 -15.75
N LEU A 212 -2.10 -19.80 -15.52
CA LEU A 212 -2.71 -18.84 -16.46
C LEU A 212 -2.11 -18.89 -17.89
N VAL A 213 -0.84 -19.28 -18.03
CA VAL A 213 -0.16 -19.32 -19.33
C VAL A 213 -0.72 -20.42 -20.24
N ARG A 214 -1.02 -21.61 -19.68
CA ARG A 214 -1.39 -22.82 -20.45
C ARG A 214 -2.78 -23.37 -20.12
N ASN A 215 -3.30 -23.06 -18.93
CA ASN A 215 -4.46 -23.67 -18.29
C ASN A 215 -5.45 -22.62 -17.76
N TYR A 216 -5.54 -21.46 -18.42
CA TYR A 216 -6.35 -20.31 -17.96
C TYR A 216 -7.82 -20.64 -17.73
N LYS A 217 -8.42 -21.52 -18.56
CA LYS A 217 -9.83 -21.94 -18.45
C LYS A 217 -10.15 -22.66 -17.15
N ASN A 218 -9.15 -23.24 -16.48
CA ASN A 218 -9.28 -23.93 -15.20
C ASN A 218 -8.54 -23.19 -14.08
N THR A 219 -8.17 -21.93 -14.29
CA THR A 219 -7.51 -21.06 -13.30
C THR A 219 -8.43 -19.89 -12.99
N PHE A 220 -8.65 -19.58 -11.72
CA PHE A 220 -9.57 -18.54 -11.25
C PHE A 220 -8.80 -17.49 -10.47
N THR A 221 -9.05 -16.22 -10.75
CA THR A 221 -8.43 -15.07 -10.06
C THR A 221 -9.45 -13.96 -9.87
N GLY A 222 -9.21 -13.04 -8.92
CA GLY A 222 -10.08 -11.87 -8.70
C GLY A 222 -11.43 -12.18 -8.04
N PHE A 223 -11.68 -13.43 -7.65
CA PHE A 223 -12.95 -13.88 -7.08
C PHE A 223 -13.33 -13.18 -5.76
N ARG A 224 -12.37 -12.64 -4.98
CA ARG A 224 -12.64 -11.83 -3.76
C ARG A 224 -13.66 -10.73 -4.03
N ASN A 225 -13.49 -9.97 -5.12
CA ASN A 225 -14.32 -8.80 -5.41
C ASN A 225 -15.73 -9.17 -5.92
N LEU A 226 -15.91 -10.41 -6.38
CA LEU A 226 -17.16 -10.98 -6.86
C LEU A 226 -17.96 -11.69 -5.75
N LEU A 227 -17.38 -11.84 -4.55
CA LEU A 227 -18.06 -12.50 -3.43
C LEU A 227 -19.25 -11.64 -2.97
N GLY A 228 -20.44 -12.25 -2.94
CA GLY A 228 -21.69 -11.53 -2.65
C GLY A 228 -22.15 -10.61 -3.78
N GLU A 229 -21.69 -10.81 -5.02
CA GLU A 229 -22.35 -10.24 -6.20
C GLU A 229 -23.41 -11.20 -6.77
N GLU A 230 -24.46 -10.65 -7.36
CA GLU A 230 -25.40 -11.39 -8.22
C GLU A 230 -24.85 -11.47 -9.65
N PHE A 231 -25.25 -12.49 -10.42
CA PHE A 231 -24.83 -12.55 -11.83
C PHE A 231 -25.54 -11.47 -12.65
N THR A 232 -24.77 -10.64 -13.34
CA THR A 232 -25.26 -9.71 -14.36
C THR A 232 -24.40 -9.84 -15.62
N GLU A 233 -24.94 -9.51 -16.80
CA GLU A 233 -24.17 -9.53 -18.06
C GLU A 233 -22.96 -8.57 -18.04
N ASN A 234 -22.97 -7.59 -17.14
CA ASN A 234 -21.89 -6.62 -16.93
C ASN A 234 -20.98 -6.97 -15.73
N ILE A 235 -21.08 -8.18 -15.17
CA ILE A 235 -20.25 -8.61 -14.03
C ILE A 235 -18.76 -8.50 -14.41
N PRO A 236 -17.88 -7.96 -13.52
CA PRO A 236 -16.46 -7.81 -13.83
C PRO A 236 -15.80 -9.15 -14.20
N GLN A 237 -15.36 -9.26 -15.45
CA GLN A 237 -14.67 -10.45 -15.95
C GLN A 237 -13.17 -10.36 -15.66
N PRO A 238 -12.52 -11.44 -15.17
CA PRO A 238 -11.09 -11.42 -14.91
C PRO A 238 -10.30 -11.41 -16.22
N LEU A 239 -9.33 -10.51 -16.32
CA LEU A 239 -8.62 -10.21 -17.57
C LEU A 239 -7.71 -11.34 -18.11
N LEU A 240 -7.32 -12.33 -17.29
CA LEU A 240 -6.29 -13.31 -17.69
C LEU A 240 -6.63 -14.76 -17.33
N SER A 241 -7.77 -15.00 -16.68
CA SER A 241 -8.16 -16.29 -16.08
C SER A 241 -9.52 -16.76 -16.62
N ALA A 242 -10.15 -17.77 -16.00
CA ALA A 242 -11.41 -18.32 -16.50
C ALA A 242 -12.56 -17.29 -16.41
N PRO A 243 -13.43 -17.20 -17.43
CA PRO A 243 -14.56 -16.28 -17.39
C PRO A 243 -15.56 -16.69 -16.31
N VAL A 244 -16.20 -15.71 -15.71
CA VAL A 244 -17.32 -15.88 -14.78
C VAL A 244 -18.57 -16.16 -15.59
N THR A 245 -19.20 -17.30 -15.33
CA THR A 245 -20.40 -17.79 -16.01
C THR A 245 -21.62 -17.75 -15.10
N ASN A 246 -22.81 -17.73 -15.70
CA ASN A 246 -24.07 -17.82 -14.98
C ASN A 246 -24.48 -19.28 -14.83
N ILE A 247 -24.59 -19.78 -13.60
CA ILE A 247 -25.19 -21.08 -13.30
C ILE A 247 -26.35 -20.86 -12.34
N ASN A 248 -27.58 -20.97 -12.85
CA ASN A 248 -28.83 -20.80 -12.10
C ASN A 248 -28.95 -19.44 -11.36
N GLY A 249 -28.40 -18.37 -11.93
CA GLY A 249 -28.36 -17.01 -11.35
C GLY A 249 -27.11 -16.71 -10.52
N ILE A 250 -26.25 -17.71 -10.28
CA ILE A 250 -25.09 -17.60 -9.39
C ILE A 250 -23.80 -17.42 -10.20
N PRO A 251 -22.98 -16.37 -9.93
CA PRO A 251 -21.64 -16.24 -10.48
C PRO A 251 -20.78 -17.46 -10.16
N SER A 252 -20.32 -18.13 -11.21
CA SER A 252 -19.65 -19.43 -11.12
C SER A 252 -18.51 -19.53 -12.13
N TYR A 253 -17.60 -20.48 -11.90
CA TYR A 253 -16.56 -20.85 -12.85
C TYR A 253 -16.81 -22.28 -13.35
N SER A 254 -16.70 -22.48 -14.66
CA SER A 254 -16.76 -23.80 -15.31
C SER A 254 -15.34 -24.26 -15.65
N PHE A 255 -14.99 -25.50 -15.30
CA PHE A 255 -13.65 -26.04 -15.44
C PHE A 255 -13.67 -27.56 -15.64
N HIS A 256 -12.59 -28.11 -16.19
CA HIS A 256 -12.44 -29.54 -16.43
C HIS A 256 -11.39 -30.14 -15.49
N ALA A 257 -11.84 -30.97 -14.54
CA ALA A 257 -11.01 -31.66 -13.55
C ALA A 257 -11.45 -33.12 -13.38
N HIS A 258 -10.54 -34.00 -12.96
CA HIS A 258 -10.80 -35.45 -12.78
C HIS A 258 -11.46 -36.12 -14.00
N GLY A 259 -11.14 -35.65 -15.22
CA GLY A 259 -11.73 -36.16 -16.47
C GLY A 259 -13.19 -35.77 -16.71
N LYS A 260 -13.70 -34.74 -16.02
CA LYS A 260 -15.10 -34.32 -16.07
C LYS A 260 -15.25 -32.80 -16.02
N ASP A 261 -16.16 -32.26 -16.83
CA ASP A 261 -16.63 -30.89 -16.68
C ASP A 261 -17.36 -30.70 -15.33
N SER A 262 -16.91 -29.70 -14.59
CA SER A 262 -17.32 -29.35 -13.23
C SER A 262 -17.54 -27.85 -13.13
N SER A 263 -18.21 -27.41 -12.07
CA SER A 263 -18.39 -25.99 -11.78
C SER A 263 -18.36 -25.72 -10.28
N LEU A 264 -17.92 -24.52 -9.91
CA LEU A 264 -17.89 -24.01 -8.54
C LEU A 264 -18.43 -22.59 -8.55
N SER A 265 -19.23 -22.22 -7.55
CA SER A 265 -19.64 -20.82 -7.39
C SER A 265 -18.44 -19.98 -6.92
N VAL A 266 -18.52 -18.65 -7.10
CA VAL A 266 -17.54 -17.71 -6.52
C VAL A 266 -17.41 -17.90 -5.00
N LYS A 267 -18.51 -18.25 -4.32
CA LYS A 267 -18.50 -18.58 -2.89
C LYS A 267 -17.70 -19.85 -2.60
N ASP A 268 -17.91 -20.93 -3.35
CA ASP A 268 -17.19 -22.20 -3.14
C ASP A 268 -15.68 -22.07 -3.44
N VAL A 269 -15.31 -21.29 -4.46
CA VAL A 269 -13.91 -20.95 -4.75
C VAL A 269 -13.29 -20.17 -3.57
N SER A 270 -14.04 -19.22 -3.02
CA SER A 270 -13.61 -18.46 -1.84
C SER A 270 -13.47 -19.36 -0.60
N VAL A 271 -14.39 -20.31 -0.37
CA VAL A 271 -14.32 -21.29 0.73
C VAL A 271 -13.09 -22.20 0.59
N LYS A 272 -12.80 -22.72 -0.60
CA LYS A 272 -11.58 -23.52 -0.84
C LYS A 272 -10.30 -22.73 -0.55
N PHE A 273 -10.25 -21.47 -0.98
CA PHE A 273 -9.14 -20.57 -0.72
C PHE A 273 -8.96 -20.29 0.79
N LEU A 274 -10.06 -19.99 1.48
CA LEU A 274 -10.13 -19.81 2.94
C LEU A 274 -9.63 -21.06 3.69
N GLN A 275 -10.07 -22.25 3.29
CA GLN A 275 -9.65 -23.53 3.89
C GLN A 275 -8.14 -23.77 3.74
N SER A 276 -7.55 -23.47 2.58
CA SER A 276 -6.11 -23.61 2.36
C SER A 276 -5.30 -22.71 3.29
N LEU A 277 -5.79 -21.51 3.57
CA LEU A 277 -5.09 -20.52 4.37
C LEU A 277 -5.28 -20.73 5.87
N ALA A 278 -6.46 -21.19 6.28
CA ALA A 278 -6.67 -21.74 7.62
C ALA A 278 -5.70 -22.89 7.89
N LYS A 279 -5.64 -23.87 6.97
CA LYS A 279 -4.71 -25.00 7.06
C LYS A 279 -3.25 -24.56 7.18
N SER A 280 -2.79 -23.62 6.35
CA SER A 280 -1.41 -23.09 6.41
C SER A 280 -1.09 -22.48 7.77
N ALA A 281 -2.06 -21.78 8.38
CA ALA A 281 -1.91 -21.22 9.71
C ALA A 281 -1.91 -22.29 10.82
N GLU A 282 -2.82 -23.27 10.75
CA GLU A 282 -2.86 -24.39 11.70
C GLU A 282 -1.59 -25.24 11.67
N GLU A 283 -1.03 -25.49 10.48
CA GLU A 283 0.26 -26.19 10.32
C GLU A 283 1.43 -25.38 10.89
N TYR A 284 1.41 -24.05 10.76
CA TYR A 284 2.42 -23.16 11.35
C TYR A 284 2.34 -23.07 12.88
N MET A 285 1.11 -22.95 13.43
CA MET A 285 0.86 -22.83 14.88
C MET A 285 0.93 -24.19 15.60
N GLY A 286 0.77 -25.29 14.88
CA GLY A 286 0.72 -26.65 15.44
C GLY A 286 -0.56 -26.97 16.20
N LYS A 287 -1.60 -26.15 16.07
CA LYS A 287 -2.91 -26.30 16.71
C LYS A 287 -4.03 -25.67 15.85
N PRO A 288 -5.32 -25.99 16.12
CA PRO A 288 -6.45 -25.33 15.48
C PRO A 288 -6.48 -23.82 15.74
N ILE A 289 -7.11 -23.07 14.83
CA ILE A 289 -7.35 -21.62 14.99
C ILE A 289 -8.39 -21.38 16.08
N ASP A 290 -8.04 -20.59 17.11
CA ASP A 290 -8.99 -20.18 18.16
C ASP A 290 -9.97 -19.11 17.65
N GLY A 291 -9.49 -18.21 16.79
CA GLY A 291 -10.28 -17.15 16.16
C GLY A 291 -9.53 -16.41 15.05
N ALA A 292 -10.28 -15.72 14.20
CA ALA A 292 -9.73 -14.88 13.13
C ALA A 292 -10.50 -13.57 13.01
N VAL A 293 -9.81 -12.51 12.59
CA VAL A 293 -10.42 -11.26 12.12
C VAL A 293 -10.05 -11.10 10.64
N MET A 294 -11.03 -10.78 9.80
CA MET A 294 -10.83 -10.63 8.36
C MET A 294 -11.04 -9.17 7.93
N SER A 295 -10.19 -8.70 7.02
CA SER A 295 -10.27 -7.31 6.55
C SER A 295 -11.13 -7.18 5.29
N VAL A 296 -11.87 -6.08 5.21
CA VAL A 296 -12.77 -5.76 4.09
C VAL A 296 -12.63 -4.30 3.66
N PRO A 297 -12.85 -3.96 2.39
CA PRO A 297 -12.87 -2.56 1.96
C PRO A 297 -14.05 -1.84 2.61
N HIS A 298 -13.83 -0.61 3.09
CA HIS A 298 -14.89 0.19 3.73
C HIS A 298 -16.13 0.34 2.83
N SER A 299 -15.94 0.45 1.51
CA SER A 299 -17.01 0.54 0.52
C SER A 299 -17.80 -0.76 0.26
N TRP A 300 -17.48 -1.89 0.91
CA TRP A 300 -18.27 -3.11 0.78
C TRP A 300 -19.61 -3.02 1.51
N SER A 301 -20.68 -3.38 0.80
CA SER A 301 -22.03 -3.47 1.36
C SER A 301 -22.14 -4.56 2.42
N GLN A 302 -23.12 -4.43 3.32
CA GLN A 302 -23.41 -5.46 4.33
C GLN A 302 -23.67 -6.84 3.71
N HIS A 303 -24.21 -6.90 2.48
CA HIS A 303 -24.42 -8.17 1.78
C HIS A 303 -23.10 -8.87 1.44
N LYS A 304 -22.08 -8.15 0.96
CA LYS A 304 -20.72 -8.71 0.74
C LYS A 304 -20.04 -9.11 2.04
N ARG A 305 -20.14 -8.27 3.07
CA ARG A 305 -19.61 -8.55 4.42
C ARG A 305 -20.22 -9.85 4.98
N ASN A 306 -21.54 -10.01 4.87
CA ASN A 306 -22.24 -11.25 5.24
C ASN A 306 -21.80 -12.46 4.37
N ALA A 307 -21.63 -12.29 3.06
CA ALA A 307 -21.17 -13.36 2.17
C ALA A 307 -19.75 -13.86 2.53
N LEU A 308 -18.85 -12.96 2.95
CA LEU A 308 -17.55 -13.31 3.51
C LEU A 308 -17.68 -14.06 4.84
N SER A 309 -18.52 -13.60 5.76
CA SER A 309 -18.78 -14.29 7.03
C SER A 309 -19.36 -15.70 6.84
N GLU A 310 -20.25 -15.88 5.87
CA GLU A 310 -20.76 -17.20 5.49
C GLU A 310 -19.70 -18.09 4.84
N ALA A 311 -18.79 -17.53 4.03
CA ALA A 311 -17.69 -18.27 3.44
C ALA A 311 -16.65 -18.69 4.51
N ALA A 312 -16.32 -17.81 5.45
CA ALA A 312 -15.46 -18.12 6.61
C ALA A 312 -16.06 -19.26 7.45
N LYS A 313 -17.37 -19.21 7.74
CA LYS A 313 -18.09 -20.27 8.43
C LYS A 313 -18.08 -21.60 7.67
N ALA A 314 -18.28 -21.57 6.36
CA ALA A 314 -18.20 -22.77 5.51
C ALA A 314 -16.76 -23.33 5.38
N ALA A 315 -15.75 -22.48 5.59
CA ALA A 315 -14.35 -22.87 5.69
C ALA A 315 -13.95 -23.38 7.10
N ASN A 316 -14.89 -23.45 8.05
CA ASN A 316 -14.67 -23.78 9.47
C ASN A 316 -13.75 -22.80 10.22
N ILE A 317 -13.64 -21.55 9.76
CA ILE A 317 -12.85 -20.52 10.45
C ILE A 317 -13.74 -19.85 11.52
N PRO A 318 -13.34 -19.82 12.80
CA PRO A 318 -14.06 -19.07 13.83
C PRO A 318 -13.84 -17.56 13.63
N LEU A 319 -14.74 -16.93 12.87
CA LEU A 319 -14.69 -15.49 12.64
C LEU A 319 -15.13 -14.73 13.89
N LEU A 320 -14.20 -14.00 14.50
CA LEU A 320 -14.46 -13.11 15.64
C LEU A 320 -15.14 -11.82 15.16
N ASP A 321 -14.57 -11.20 14.12
CA ASP A 321 -15.04 -9.91 13.61
C ASP A 321 -14.56 -9.66 12.16
N LEU A 322 -15.18 -8.69 11.51
CA LEU A 322 -14.65 -8.03 10.32
C LEU A 322 -14.07 -6.66 10.73
N ILE A 323 -13.04 -6.20 10.02
CA ILE A 323 -12.44 -4.88 10.20
C ILE A 323 -12.27 -4.20 8.84
N ASP A 324 -12.40 -2.89 8.76
CA ASP A 324 -12.10 -2.18 7.51
C ASP A 324 -10.58 -2.17 7.22
N ASP A 325 -10.19 -2.31 5.96
CA ASP A 325 -8.79 -2.34 5.50
C ASP A 325 -7.98 -1.12 6.03
N TRP A 326 -8.57 0.09 6.04
CA TRP A 326 -7.93 1.30 6.59
C TRP A 326 -7.77 1.25 8.11
N ALA A 327 -8.73 0.69 8.84
CA ALA A 327 -8.72 0.61 10.30
C ALA A 327 -7.70 -0.44 10.78
N ALA A 328 -7.62 -1.57 10.08
CA ALA A 328 -6.54 -2.54 10.27
C ALA A 328 -5.17 -1.90 10.00
N GLY A 329 -5.03 -1.16 8.89
CA GLY A 329 -3.83 -0.36 8.61
C GLY A 329 -3.44 0.55 9.78
N MET A 330 -4.38 1.36 10.29
CA MET A 330 -4.14 2.23 11.45
C MET A 330 -3.74 1.47 12.71
N SER A 331 -4.38 0.32 13.01
CA SER A 331 -4.04 -0.54 14.15
C SER A 331 -2.60 -1.04 14.09
N ALA A 332 -2.08 -1.39 12.91
CA ALA A 332 -0.68 -1.81 12.74
C ALA A 332 0.34 -0.68 12.94
N TYR A 333 -0.05 0.58 12.72
CA TYR A 333 0.81 1.75 12.94
C TYR A 333 0.61 2.42 14.31
N ASN A 334 -0.33 1.95 15.14
CA ASN A 334 -0.73 2.62 16.40
C ASN A 334 0.44 2.95 17.33
N GLU A 335 1.39 2.03 17.54
CA GLU A 335 2.59 2.27 18.36
C GLU A 335 3.48 3.42 17.82
N VAL A 336 3.46 3.66 16.51
CA VAL A 336 4.29 4.66 15.81
C VAL A 336 3.55 5.98 15.57
N LEU A 337 2.22 5.97 15.59
CA LEU A 337 1.41 7.20 15.62
C LEU A 337 1.70 8.02 16.89
N GLY A 338 1.93 7.34 18.02
CA GLY A 338 2.26 7.96 19.30
C GLY A 338 1.03 8.54 20.02
N ALA A 339 1.27 9.19 21.16
CA ALA A 339 0.19 9.67 22.04
C ALA A 339 -0.39 11.05 21.66
N ALA A 340 0.14 11.71 20.62
CA ALA A 340 -0.32 13.02 20.17
C ALA A 340 -1.56 12.89 19.27
N ASP A 341 -2.52 13.80 19.46
CA ASP A 341 -3.65 13.95 18.53
C ASP A 341 -3.12 14.35 17.14
N SER A 342 -3.48 13.61 16.09
CA SER A 342 -3.00 13.84 14.72
C SER A 342 -4.05 13.51 13.65
N ASN A 343 -4.02 14.25 12.55
CA ASN A 343 -4.78 13.95 11.34
C ASN A 343 -3.91 13.08 10.43
N VAL A 344 -4.42 11.89 10.12
CA VAL A 344 -3.69 10.85 9.39
C VAL A 344 -4.38 10.58 8.07
N LEU A 345 -3.60 10.56 6.99
CA LEU A 345 -4.07 10.17 5.67
C LEU A 345 -3.66 8.74 5.37
N VAL A 346 -4.63 7.83 5.31
CA VAL A 346 -4.40 6.41 4.98
C VAL A 346 -4.58 6.23 3.48
N VAL A 347 -3.51 5.89 2.77
CA VAL A 347 -3.52 5.60 1.32
C VAL A 347 -3.36 4.10 1.13
N ASP A 348 -4.45 3.43 0.77
CA ASP A 348 -4.49 2.02 0.38
C ASP A 348 -4.36 1.89 -1.14
N MET A 349 -3.27 1.32 -1.63
CA MET A 349 -3.07 1.06 -3.06
C MET A 349 -2.86 -0.44 -3.31
N GLY A 350 -3.95 -1.14 -3.58
CA GLY A 350 -3.96 -2.58 -3.90
C GLY A 350 -3.63 -2.89 -5.37
N GLU A 351 -4.05 -4.07 -5.83
CA GLU A 351 -3.98 -4.46 -7.25
C GLU A 351 -5.10 -3.79 -8.08
N TYR A 352 -6.35 -3.94 -7.64
CA TYR A 352 -7.55 -3.59 -8.43
C TYR A 352 -8.08 -2.18 -8.16
N SER A 353 -7.75 -1.58 -7.02
CA SER A 353 -8.33 -0.32 -6.55
C SER A 353 -7.38 0.43 -5.64
N THR A 354 -7.63 1.73 -5.51
CA THR A 354 -7.01 2.62 -4.52
C THR A 354 -8.10 3.21 -3.65
N ALA A 355 -7.89 3.27 -2.34
CA ALA A 355 -8.75 4.01 -1.42
C ALA A 355 -7.92 4.98 -0.58
N VAL A 356 -8.48 6.15 -0.30
CA VAL A 356 -7.88 7.12 0.62
C VAL A 356 -8.88 7.47 1.71
N THR A 357 -8.44 7.36 2.96
CA THR A 357 -9.24 7.67 4.15
C THR A 357 -8.53 8.75 4.95
N THR A 358 -9.20 9.86 5.23
CA THR A 358 -8.70 10.88 6.16
C THR A 358 -9.23 10.57 7.55
N VAL A 359 -8.35 10.47 8.55
CA VAL A 359 -8.66 9.94 9.89
C VAL A 359 -8.20 10.91 10.96
N ALA A 360 -9.08 11.27 11.89
CA ALA A 360 -8.70 11.90 13.15
C ALA A 360 -8.25 10.81 14.14
N ALA A 361 -6.95 10.71 14.38
CA ALA A 361 -6.39 9.90 15.45
C ALA A 361 -6.35 10.73 16.74
N ARG A 362 -7.06 10.27 17.78
CA ARG A 362 -7.27 10.98 19.05
C ARG A 362 -7.22 10.00 20.22
N GLN A 363 -6.17 10.06 21.04
CA GLN A 363 -5.99 9.14 22.19
C GLN A 363 -6.22 7.63 21.89
N GLY A 364 -5.76 7.15 20.72
CA GLY A 364 -5.95 5.76 20.29
C GLY A 364 -7.33 5.44 19.69
N LEU A 365 -8.25 6.40 19.64
CA LEU A 365 -9.46 6.31 18.82
C LEU A 365 -9.17 6.82 17.41
N PHE A 366 -9.64 6.08 16.40
CA PHE A 366 -9.49 6.43 14.99
C PHE A 366 -10.86 6.76 14.40
N THR A 367 -11.13 8.04 14.14
CA THR A 367 -12.41 8.51 13.59
C THR A 367 -12.24 8.83 12.11
N PRO A 368 -12.90 8.12 11.18
CA PRO A 368 -12.82 8.45 9.76
C PRO A 368 -13.61 9.75 9.49
N LEU A 369 -12.93 10.74 8.91
CA LEU A 369 -13.51 12.03 8.51
C LEU A 369 -14.00 11.99 7.06
N SER A 370 -13.29 11.26 6.20
CA SER A 370 -13.69 11.02 4.81
C SER A 370 -13.12 9.70 4.30
N HIS A 371 -13.80 9.08 3.34
CA HIS A 371 -13.32 7.91 2.62
C HIS A 371 -13.67 8.03 1.14
N ILE A 372 -12.68 7.87 0.24
CA ILE A 372 -12.89 7.89 -1.21
C ILE A 372 -12.12 6.76 -1.86
N SER A 373 -12.80 5.94 -2.66
CA SER A 373 -12.21 4.83 -3.41
C SER A 373 -12.32 5.02 -4.93
N ASP A 374 -11.31 4.58 -5.67
CA ASP A 374 -11.30 4.48 -7.13
C ASP A 374 -10.93 3.04 -7.55
N ALA A 375 -11.83 2.39 -8.30
CA ALA A 375 -11.64 1.05 -8.86
C ALA A 375 -10.95 1.05 -10.24
N SER A 376 -10.56 2.22 -10.76
CA SER A 376 -9.85 2.38 -12.03
C SER A 376 -8.36 2.69 -11.89
N THR A 377 -7.90 2.91 -10.66
CA THR A 377 -6.50 3.22 -10.30
C THR A 377 -5.98 2.20 -9.29
N GLY A 378 -4.90 1.49 -9.62
CA GLY A 378 -4.29 0.49 -8.76
C GLY A 378 -3.04 -0.15 -9.39
N GLY A 379 -2.61 -1.27 -8.84
CA GLY A 379 -1.46 -2.04 -9.30
C GLY A 379 -1.53 -2.49 -10.75
N GLN A 380 -2.72 -2.81 -11.29
CA GLN A 380 -2.85 -3.25 -12.69
C GLN A 380 -2.51 -2.17 -13.71
N GLN A 381 -2.79 -0.90 -13.42
CA GLN A 381 -2.43 0.21 -14.29
C GLN A 381 -0.91 0.45 -14.29
N LEU A 382 -0.23 0.13 -13.18
CA LEU A 382 1.23 0.11 -13.10
C LEU A 382 1.84 -1.03 -13.92
N ASP A 383 1.26 -2.24 -13.83
CA ASP A 383 1.71 -3.39 -14.62
C ASP A 383 1.46 -3.16 -16.11
N HIS A 384 0.30 -2.61 -16.49
CA HIS A 384 -0.03 -2.25 -17.87
C HIS A 384 0.96 -1.23 -18.46
N ALA A 385 1.46 -0.28 -17.68
CA ALA A 385 2.49 0.67 -18.13
C ALA A 385 3.81 -0.03 -18.49
N LEU A 386 4.20 -1.09 -17.75
CA LEU A 386 5.34 -1.94 -18.07
C LEU A 386 5.06 -2.87 -19.27
N VAL A 387 3.88 -3.49 -19.34
CA VAL A 387 3.44 -4.33 -20.47
C VAL A 387 3.50 -3.52 -21.76
N ALA A 388 2.95 -2.31 -21.78
CA ALA A 388 2.99 -1.41 -22.94
C ALA A 388 4.42 -1.00 -23.33
N HIS A 389 5.30 -0.80 -22.35
CA HIS A 389 6.71 -0.48 -22.60
C HIS A 389 7.45 -1.65 -23.26
N PHE A 390 7.35 -2.85 -22.68
CA PHE A 390 8.09 -4.02 -23.13
C PHE A 390 7.49 -4.66 -24.38
N ALA A 391 6.17 -4.63 -24.57
CA ALA A 391 5.55 -5.05 -25.84
C ALA A 391 6.03 -4.18 -27.01
N LYS A 392 6.14 -2.86 -26.81
CA LYS A 392 6.69 -1.92 -27.81
C LYS A 392 8.17 -2.19 -28.08
N GLU A 393 8.96 -2.53 -27.05
CA GLU A 393 10.36 -2.88 -27.22
C GLU A 393 10.54 -4.21 -27.97
N PHE A 394 9.85 -5.27 -27.56
CA PHE A 394 9.83 -6.56 -28.26
C PHE A 394 9.47 -6.37 -29.74
N THR A 395 8.36 -5.67 -30.03
CA THR A 395 7.92 -5.37 -31.40
C THR A 395 8.99 -4.60 -32.20
N LYS A 396 9.73 -3.68 -31.56
CA LYS A 396 10.84 -2.95 -32.20
C LYS A 396 12.00 -3.90 -32.56
N GLN A 397 12.36 -4.81 -31.67
CA GLN A 397 13.45 -5.77 -31.83
C GLN A 397 13.11 -6.89 -32.83
N THR A 398 11.98 -7.57 -32.65
CA THR A 398 11.63 -8.82 -33.35
C THR A 398 10.70 -8.64 -34.55
N LYS A 399 10.06 -7.46 -34.69
CA LYS A 399 8.95 -7.17 -35.63
C LYS A 399 7.66 -7.96 -35.39
N ILE A 400 7.60 -8.74 -34.32
CA ILE A 400 6.40 -9.48 -33.90
C ILE A 400 5.63 -8.61 -32.90
N ALA A 401 4.38 -8.27 -33.21
CA ALA A 401 3.53 -7.51 -32.31
C ALA A 401 3.03 -8.39 -31.14
N VAL A 402 3.04 -7.85 -29.93
CA VAL A 402 2.41 -8.43 -28.74
C VAL A 402 1.31 -7.48 -28.26
N PRO A 403 0.07 -7.94 -28.01
CA PRO A 403 -1.00 -7.09 -27.50
C PRO A 403 -0.67 -6.58 -26.09
N THR A 404 -1.24 -5.43 -25.72
CA THR A 404 -1.04 -4.80 -24.41
C THR A 404 -2.28 -4.86 -23.51
N GLN A 405 -3.43 -5.20 -24.08
CA GLN A 405 -4.74 -5.27 -23.43
C GLN A 405 -5.37 -6.62 -23.74
N PHE A 406 -6.14 -7.15 -22.79
CA PHE A 406 -6.94 -8.35 -23.02
C PHE A 406 -8.19 -8.02 -23.84
N SER A 407 -8.55 -8.91 -24.76
CA SER A 407 -9.83 -8.93 -25.45
C SER A 407 -10.27 -10.39 -25.62
N ALA A 408 -11.58 -10.62 -25.68
CA ALA A 408 -12.14 -11.93 -25.99
C ALA A 408 -11.74 -12.44 -27.39
N ASP A 409 -11.41 -11.52 -28.31
CA ASP A 409 -11.03 -11.81 -29.70
C ASP A 409 -9.53 -12.14 -29.87
N LEU A 410 -8.74 -12.18 -28.79
CA LEU A 410 -7.32 -12.51 -28.87
C LEU A 410 -7.11 -13.97 -29.30
N SER A 411 -6.16 -14.20 -30.23
CA SER A 411 -5.71 -15.56 -30.54
C SER A 411 -5.08 -16.20 -29.29
N GLU A 412 -5.14 -17.53 -29.14
CA GLU A 412 -4.53 -18.22 -27.99
C GLU A 412 -3.02 -17.94 -27.86
N ASN A 413 -2.33 -17.69 -28.98
CA ASN A 413 -0.92 -17.31 -29.00
C ASN A 413 -0.72 -15.88 -28.45
N ASP A 414 -1.55 -14.93 -28.89
CA ASP A 414 -1.56 -13.55 -28.40
C ASP A 414 -1.92 -13.46 -26.91
N ARG A 415 -2.96 -14.18 -26.48
CA ARG A 415 -3.36 -14.30 -25.08
C ARG A 415 -2.22 -14.88 -24.24
N ARG A 416 -1.58 -15.96 -24.70
CA ARG A 416 -0.44 -16.58 -24.01
C ARG A 416 0.76 -15.64 -23.89
N ALA A 417 1.06 -14.87 -24.95
CA ALA A 417 2.12 -13.87 -24.93
C ALA A 417 1.81 -12.74 -23.93
N LEU A 418 0.57 -12.23 -23.92
CA LEU A 418 0.12 -11.22 -22.96
C LEU A 418 0.22 -11.72 -21.52
N VAL A 419 -0.29 -12.92 -21.20
CA VAL A 419 -0.21 -13.48 -19.84
C VAL A 419 1.24 -13.64 -19.38
N LYS A 420 2.13 -14.18 -20.23
CA LYS A 420 3.57 -14.26 -19.94
C LYS A 420 4.15 -12.88 -19.61
N LEU A 421 3.85 -11.88 -20.44
CA LEU A 421 4.37 -10.53 -20.28
C LEU A 421 3.83 -9.87 -19.01
N SER A 422 2.53 -9.96 -18.73
CA SER A 422 1.91 -9.42 -17.51
C SER A 422 2.50 -10.00 -16.23
N LEU A 423 2.66 -11.33 -16.14
CA LEU A 423 3.26 -11.98 -14.97
C LEU A 423 4.73 -11.55 -14.77
N ALA A 424 5.50 -11.43 -15.86
CA ALA A 424 6.88 -10.96 -15.79
C ALA A 424 6.96 -9.45 -15.46
N CYS A 425 6.02 -8.64 -15.92
CA CYS A 425 5.90 -7.22 -15.57
C CYS A 425 5.53 -7.03 -14.09
N GLU A 426 4.62 -7.85 -13.54
CA GLU A 426 4.30 -7.86 -12.11
C GLU A 426 5.57 -8.11 -11.28
N GLN A 427 6.34 -9.15 -11.61
CA GLN A 427 7.61 -9.46 -10.94
C GLN A 427 8.67 -8.35 -11.12
N THR A 428 8.70 -7.71 -12.29
CA THR A 428 9.60 -6.58 -12.58
C THR A 428 9.24 -5.36 -11.72
N LYS A 429 7.95 -4.99 -11.64
CA LYS A 429 7.43 -3.91 -10.77
C LYS A 429 7.85 -4.13 -9.31
N ARG A 430 7.66 -5.35 -8.81
CA ARG A 430 7.98 -5.74 -7.43
C ARG A 430 9.48 -5.66 -7.15
N SER A 431 10.31 -6.05 -8.11
CA SER A 431 11.78 -5.88 -8.03
C SER A 431 12.20 -4.40 -7.96
N LEU A 432 11.49 -3.49 -8.64
CA LEU A 432 11.77 -2.04 -8.62
C LEU A 432 11.45 -1.37 -7.27
N THR A 433 10.61 -1.97 -6.43
CA THR A 433 10.38 -1.50 -5.05
C THR A 433 11.68 -1.50 -4.26
N ALA A 434 12.45 -2.59 -4.31
CA ALA A 434 13.73 -2.71 -3.61
C ALA A 434 14.91 -2.15 -4.43
N SER A 435 14.96 -2.44 -5.73
CA SER A 435 16.11 -2.17 -6.60
C SER A 435 15.92 -0.95 -7.50
N ASN A 436 17.02 -0.25 -7.83
CA ASN A 436 16.99 0.89 -8.76
C ASN A 436 16.83 0.46 -10.24
N SER A 437 17.07 -0.81 -10.56
CA SER A 437 16.86 -1.43 -11.87
C SER A 437 16.33 -2.85 -11.70
N ALA A 438 15.56 -3.33 -12.67
CA ALA A 438 15.06 -4.69 -12.75
C ALA A 438 15.16 -5.19 -14.20
N GLY A 439 15.70 -6.40 -14.37
CA GLY A 439 15.70 -7.11 -15.65
C GLY A 439 14.39 -7.85 -15.89
N ILE A 440 14.01 -8.00 -17.15
CA ILE A 440 12.92 -8.86 -17.60
C ILE A 440 13.46 -9.82 -18.66
N ALA A 441 13.23 -11.12 -18.47
CA ALA A 441 13.63 -12.16 -19.40
C ALA A 441 12.46 -13.14 -19.58
N ILE A 442 12.03 -13.38 -20.82
CA ILE A 442 10.93 -14.27 -21.15
C ILE A 442 11.31 -15.10 -22.38
N GLU A 443 11.50 -16.39 -22.16
CA GLU A 443 11.73 -17.36 -23.24
C GLU A 443 10.47 -17.56 -24.08
N SER A 444 10.63 -17.56 -25.40
CA SER A 444 9.60 -17.79 -26.41
C SER A 444 8.33 -16.98 -26.11
N LEU A 445 8.47 -15.67 -25.93
CA LEU A 445 7.37 -14.77 -25.56
C LEU A 445 6.23 -14.89 -26.58
N LYS A 446 6.58 -14.79 -27.88
CA LYS A 446 5.67 -15.02 -29.00
C LYS A 446 6.44 -15.51 -30.23
N ASP A 447 5.85 -16.42 -31.00
CA ASP A 447 6.34 -16.95 -32.28
C ASP A 447 7.81 -17.43 -32.26
N GLY A 448 8.24 -18.01 -31.12
CA GLY A 448 9.60 -18.51 -30.94
C GLY A 448 10.63 -17.45 -30.54
N ALA A 449 10.29 -16.16 -30.56
CA ALA A 449 11.20 -15.09 -30.20
C ALA A 449 11.17 -14.77 -28.69
N ASP A 450 12.35 -14.54 -28.13
CA ASP A 450 12.55 -14.22 -26.72
C ASP A 450 12.44 -12.70 -26.46
N LEU A 451 12.15 -12.33 -25.21
CA LEU A 451 12.34 -10.98 -24.69
C LEU A 451 13.47 -10.99 -23.66
N SER A 452 14.44 -10.09 -23.81
CA SER A 452 15.42 -9.77 -22.77
C SER A 452 15.63 -8.25 -22.75
N SER A 453 15.33 -7.62 -21.61
CA SER A 453 15.44 -6.17 -21.42
C SER A 453 15.62 -5.82 -19.94
N GLN A 454 15.73 -4.54 -19.62
CA GLN A 454 15.76 -4.00 -18.26
C GLN A 454 15.10 -2.64 -18.20
N VAL A 455 14.52 -2.31 -17.05
CA VAL A 455 13.93 -0.99 -16.77
C VAL A 455 14.48 -0.48 -15.43
N ASN A 456 14.76 0.82 -15.36
CA ASN A 456 15.15 1.48 -14.11
C ASN A 456 13.98 2.19 -13.44
N ARG A 457 14.09 2.42 -12.12
CA ARG A 457 13.02 3.00 -11.29
C ARG A 457 12.56 4.37 -11.79
N LEU A 458 13.48 5.22 -12.26
CA LEU A 458 13.15 6.52 -12.86
C LEU A 458 12.30 6.36 -14.13
N ARG A 459 12.69 5.45 -15.03
CA ARG A 459 11.96 5.18 -16.26
C ARG A 459 10.56 4.64 -15.99
N PHE A 460 10.43 3.73 -15.01
CA PHE A 460 9.13 3.23 -14.57
C PHE A 460 8.28 4.35 -13.95
N GLY A 461 8.85 5.21 -13.10
CA GLY A 461 8.16 6.38 -12.55
C GLY A 461 7.58 7.31 -13.63
N ILE A 462 8.31 7.52 -14.73
CA ILE A 462 7.82 8.28 -15.89
C ILE A 462 6.67 7.53 -16.60
N LEU A 463 6.81 6.22 -16.83
CA LEU A 463 5.79 5.39 -17.52
C LEU A 463 4.48 5.30 -16.73
N ALA A 464 4.57 5.18 -15.41
CA ALA A 464 3.44 5.06 -14.49
C ALA A 464 2.99 6.41 -13.89
N SER A 465 3.56 7.53 -14.35
CA SER A 465 3.31 8.88 -13.82
C SER A 465 1.82 9.21 -13.71
N LYS A 466 1.03 8.92 -14.75
CA LYS A 466 -0.42 9.12 -14.76
C LYS A 466 -1.11 8.45 -13.56
N THR A 467 -0.73 7.22 -13.23
CA THR A 467 -1.31 6.45 -12.12
C THR A 467 -0.94 7.07 -10.77
N PHE A 468 0.33 7.45 -10.56
CA PHE A 468 0.74 8.09 -9.30
C PHE A 468 0.08 9.46 -9.08
N HIS A 469 -0.07 10.27 -10.12
CA HIS A 469 -0.78 11.56 -10.01
C HIS A 469 -2.28 11.38 -9.79
N ALA A 470 -2.89 10.32 -10.32
CA ALA A 470 -4.29 9.99 -10.02
C ALA A 470 -4.49 9.64 -8.52
N VAL A 471 -3.54 8.92 -7.90
CA VAL A 471 -3.57 8.67 -6.45
C VAL A 471 -3.36 9.97 -5.66
N GLY A 472 -2.44 10.85 -6.09
CA GLY A 472 -2.25 12.18 -5.50
C GLY A 472 -3.53 13.03 -5.52
N ALA A 473 -4.20 13.12 -6.67
CA ALA A 473 -5.48 13.84 -6.81
C ALA A 473 -6.61 13.20 -5.99
N LEU A 474 -6.62 11.87 -5.83
CA LEU A 474 -7.56 11.18 -4.95
C LEU A 474 -7.33 11.55 -3.47
N ALA A 475 -6.06 11.70 -3.08
CA ALA A 475 -5.66 12.10 -1.75
C ALA A 475 -6.06 13.55 -1.43
N GLU A 476 -5.78 14.51 -2.32
CA GLU A 476 -6.26 15.90 -2.19
C GLU A 476 -7.79 15.98 -2.07
N LYS A 477 -8.51 15.18 -2.87
CA LYS A 477 -9.97 15.09 -2.82
C LYS A 477 -10.48 14.54 -1.48
N ALA A 478 -9.79 13.56 -0.88
CA ALA A 478 -10.14 13.00 0.42
C ALA A 478 -9.96 14.03 1.55
N VAL A 479 -8.82 14.75 1.55
CA VAL A 479 -8.54 15.82 2.53
C VAL A 479 -9.58 16.94 2.43
N LYS A 480 -9.92 17.37 1.21
CA LYS A 480 -10.97 18.37 0.97
C LYS A 480 -12.37 17.88 1.41
N ALA A 481 -12.67 16.59 1.24
CA ALA A 481 -13.93 16.00 1.68
C ALA A 481 -14.03 15.87 3.22
N ALA A 482 -12.91 15.91 3.94
CA ALA A 482 -12.84 15.98 5.40
C ALA A 482 -12.91 17.41 5.95
N GLU A 483 -13.17 18.42 5.10
CA GLU A 483 -13.09 19.85 5.45
C GLU A 483 -11.72 20.29 5.99
N LEU A 484 -10.66 19.65 5.50
CA LEU A 484 -9.26 19.96 5.82
C LEU A 484 -8.53 20.54 4.60
N GLU A 485 -7.31 21.00 4.83
CA GLU A 485 -6.35 21.45 3.81
C GLU A 485 -5.07 20.62 3.94
N SER A 486 -4.20 20.61 2.93
CA SER A 486 -2.99 19.77 2.89
C SER A 486 -2.06 20.00 4.08
N GLU A 487 -1.97 21.23 4.57
CA GLU A 487 -1.17 21.64 5.73
C GLU A 487 -1.72 21.13 7.07
N HIS A 488 -2.97 20.65 7.10
CA HIS A 488 -3.61 20.09 8.29
C HIS A 488 -3.40 18.56 8.43
N ILE A 489 -2.66 17.92 7.51
CA ILE A 489 -2.32 16.50 7.60
C ILE A 489 -0.95 16.35 8.26
N ASP A 490 -0.92 15.67 9.41
CA ASP A 490 0.31 15.48 10.19
C ASP A 490 1.09 14.25 9.73
N LYS A 491 0.38 13.18 9.30
CA LYS A 491 0.98 11.88 8.98
C LYS A 491 0.30 11.21 7.79
N ILE A 492 1.07 10.43 7.03
CA ILE A 492 0.57 9.58 5.95
C ILE A 492 0.93 8.12 6.24
N VAL A 493 -0.08 7.25 6.21
CA VAL A 493 0.06 5.79 6.35
C VAL A 493 -0.15 5.17 4.97
N LEU A 494 0.80 4.35 4.53
CA LEU A 494 0.73 3.64 3.25
C LEU A 494 0.38 2.17 3.52
N ILE A 495 -0.69 1.67 2.91
CA ILE A 495 -1.07 0.25 2.94
C ILE A 495 -1.35 -0.27 1.52
N GLY A 496 -1.34 -1.59 1.36
CA GLY A 496 -1.52 -2.23 0.06
C GLY A 496 -0.23 -2.23 -0.79
N GLY A 497 0.01 -3.34 -1.49
CA GLY A 497 1.34 -3.66 -2.04
C GLY A 497 1.87 -2.81 -3.19
N SER A 498 1.02 -1.96 -3.80
CA SER A 498 1.44 -0.99 -4.81
C SER A 498 1.92 0.33 -4.18
N SER A 499 1.56 0.61 -2.92
CA SER A 499 1.91 1.85 -2.23
C SER A 499 3.40 1.94 -1.86
N SER A 500 4.10 0.81 -1.76
CA SER A 500 5.54 0.72 -1.42
C SER A 500 6.47 1.34 -2.48
N LEU A 501 5.94 1.79 -3.63
CA LEU A 501 6.73 2.31 -4.74
C LEU A 501 7.18 3.76 -4.48
N PRO A 502 8.50 4.09 -4.48
CA PRO A 502 8.99 5.41 -4.11
C PRO A 502 8.44 6.58 -4.96
N SER A 503 7.99 6.31 -6.19
CA SER A 503 7.35 7.33 -7.02
C SER A 503 6.00 7.82 -6.45
N LEU A 504 5.25 6.98 -5.73
CA LEU A 504 4.05 7.42 -5.01
C LEU A 504 4.43 8.27 -3.81
N THR A 505 5.42 7.83 -3.02
CA THR A 505 5.95 8.58 -1.86
C THR A 505 6.39 9.99 -2.26
N ASN A 506 7.07 10.13 -3.41
CA ASN A 506 7.50 11.43 -3.93
C ASN A 506 6.32 12.34 -4.32
N VAL A 507 5.26 11.79 -4.94
CA VAL A 507 4.06 12.56 -5.28
C VAL A 507 3.34 13.03 -4.02
N LEU A 508 3.15 12.15 -3.04
CA LEU A 508 2.49 12.49 -1.78
C LEU A 508 3.31 13.50 -0.96
N ALA A 509 4.63 13.37 -0.90
CA ALA A 509 5.50 14.33 -0.21
C ALA A 509 5.53 15.73 -0.88
N GLY A 510 5.30 15.80 -2.20
CA GLY A 510 5.17 17.07 -2.90
C GLY A 510 3.85 17.81 -2.57
N ILE A 511 2.77 17.06 -2.37
CA ILE A 511 1.43 17.59 -2.04
C ILE A 511 1.32 17.93 -0.55
N PHE A 512 1.84 17.08 0.33
CA PHE A 512 1.68 17.15 1.79
C PHE A 512 3.04 17.42 2.47
N GLN A 513 3.61 18.60 2.22
CA GLN A 513 4.98 18.96 2.62
C GLN A 513 5.20 18.95 4.14
N ASN A 514 4.14 19.16 4.93
CA ASN A 514 4.18 19.13 6.40
C ASN A 514 4.00 17.72 6.99
N ALA A 515 3.61 16.72 6.19
CA ALA A 515 3.18 15.42 6.69
C ALA A 515 4.31 14.39 6.75
N GLU A 516 4.41 13.66 7.86
CA GLU A 516 5.35 12.54 8.01
C GLU A 516 4.81 11.27 7.32
N ILE A 517 5.49 10.79 6.27
CA ILE A 517 5.12 9.51 5.63
C ILE A 517 5.72 8.34 6.42
N LEU A 518 4.87 7.55 7.09
CA LEU A 518 5.29 6.46 7.96
C LEU A 518 5.70 5.21 7.15
N SER A 519 6.91 4.73 7.42
CA SER A 519 7.54 3.58 6.73
C SER A 519 8.02 2.47 7.68
N SER A 520 7.58 2.51 8.95
CA SER A 520 7.92 1.56 10.01
C SER A 520 7.33 0.15 9.81
N VAL A 521 6.19 0.05 9.15
CA VAL A 521 5.53 -1.22 8.79
C VAL A 521 5.62 -1.41 7.28
N ASP A 522 5.77 -2.67 6.85
CA ASP A 522 5.66 -3.04 5.43
C ASP A 522 4.20 -2.85 4.96
N PRO A 523 3.90 -1.99 3.97
CA PRO A 523 2.52 -1.71 3.53
C PRO A 523 1.71 -2.95 3.13
N ASP A 524 2.39 -4.01 2.68
CA ASP A 524 1.78 -5.30 2.35
C ASP A 524 1.34 -6.12 3.54
N GLN A 525 1.93 -5.88 4.70
CA GLN A 525 1.72 -6.63 5.94
C GLN A 525 0.86 -5.84 6.94
N ALA A 526 0.70 -4.53 6.75
CA ALA A 526 -0.02 -3.64 7.65
C ALA A 526 -1.45 -4.12 7.92
N ILE A 527 -2.19 -4.52 6.88
CA ILE A 527 -3.59 -4.97 7.02
C ILE A 527 -3.67 -6.27 7.84
N ALA A 528 -2.88 -7.31 7.52
CA ALA A 528 -2.90 -8.56 8.28
C ALA A 528 -2.41 -8.40 9.73
N LYS A 529 -1.37 -7.58 9.95
CA LYS A 529 -0.87 -7.26 11.31
C LYS A 529 -1.93 -6.52 12.11
N GLY A 530 -2.64 -5.57 11.50
CA GLY A 530 -3.75 -4.86 12.10
C GLY A 530 -4.92 -5.77 12.50
N ALA A 531 -5.29 -6.67 11.60
CA ALA A 531 -6.31 -7.69 11.86
C ALA A 531 -5.89 -8.65 12.99
N ALA A 532 -4.61 -9.05 13.05
CA ALA A 532 -4.08 -9.88 14.14
C ALA A 532 -4.09 -9.15 15.49
N ILE A 533 -3.72 -7.86 15.53
CA ILE A 533 -3.83 -7.01 16.73
C ILE A 533 -5.29 -6.89 17.18
N GLN A 534 -6.22 -6.62 16.25
CA GLN A 534 -7.65 -6.55 16.58
C GLN A 534 -8.17 -7.87 17.12
N ALA A 535 -7.78 -9.00 16.52
CA ALA A 535 -8.13 -10.32 17.02
C ALA A 535 -7.61 -10.51 18.46
N GLN A 536 -6.35 -10.13 18.74
CA GLN A 536 -5.74 -10.25 20.06
C GLN A 536 -6.51 -9.46 21.13
N LEU A 537 -6.98 -8.26 20.79
CA LEU A 537 -7.83 -7.46 21.66
C LEU A 537 -9.19 -8.12 21.91
N LEU A 538 -9.84 -8.66 20.87
CA LEU A 538 -11.14 -9.34 21.00
C LEU A 538 -11.07 -10.69 21.73
N ALA A 539 -9.93 -11.37 21.73
CA ALA A 539 -9.73 -12.62 22.47
C ALA A 539 -9.43 -12.40 23.96
N ALA A 540 -9.14 -11.17 24.39
CA ALA A 540 -8.80 -10.86 25.78
C ALA A 540 -10.04 -10.95 26.69
N ARG A 541 -9.98 -11.82 27.70
CA ARG A 541 -11.12 -12.20 28.58
C ARG A 541 -11.78 -11.06 29.37
N ASP A 542 -11.10 -9.93 29.52
CA ASP A 542 -11.57 -8.78 30.29
C ASP A 542 -12.20 -7.68 29.42
N VAL A 543 -12.29 -7.89 28.09
CA VAL A 543 -12.95 -6.97 27.16
C VAL A 543 -14.46 -7.25 27.16
N PRO A 544 -15.32 -6.23 27.37
CA PRO A 544 -16.77 -6.39 27.24
C PRO A 544 -17.18 -6.87 25.84
N ASP A 545 -18.40 -7.39 25.68
CA ASP A 545 -18.99 -7.59 24.34
C ASP A 545 -19.10 -6.23 23.63
N LEU A 546 -18.12 -5.95 22.77
CA LEU A 546 -18.09 -4.77 21.92
C LEU A 546 -18.91 -5.03 20.63
N PRO A 547 -19.55 -4.00 20.05
CA PRO A 547 -20.03 -4.08 18.67
C PRO A 547 -18.87 -4.44 17.73
N SER A 548 -19.19 -5.09 16.60
CA SER A 548 -18.23 -5.31 15.52
C SER A 548 -17.52 -4.01 15.16
N ALA A 549 -16.23 -4.06 14.84
CA ALA A 549 -15.44 -2.93 14.35
C ALA A 549 -16.00 -2.32 13.03
N THR A 550 -16.95 -3.01 12.38
CA THR A 550 -17.68 -2.53 11.20
C THR A 550 -19.10 -2.03 11.51
N THR A 551 -19.49 -1.96 12.78
CA THR A 551 -20.76 -1.36 13.22
C THR A 551 -20.66 0.16 13.13
N GLU A 552 -21.54 0.79 12.35
CA GLU A 552 -21.65 2.25 12.34
C GLU A 552 -22.12 2.76 13.72
N MET A 553 -21.24 3.48 14.41
CA MET A 553 -21.54 4.15 15.68
C MET A 553 -21.49 5.66 15.50
N THR A 554 -22.59 6.36 15.77
CA THR A 554 -22.63 7.82 15.81
C THR A 554 -22.01 8.30 17.13
N VAL A 555 -20.88 8.99 17.06
CA VAL A 555 -20.19 9.55 18.22
C VAL A 555 -20.18 11.08 18.12
N ASN A 556 -20.52 11.76 19.21
CA ASN A 556 -20.40 13.22 19.27
C ASN A 556 -18.92 13.61 19.27
N VAL A 557 -18.54 14.63 18.49
CA VAL A 557 -17.16 15.14 18.41
C VAL A 557 -17.08 16.64 18.72
N THR A 558 -15.90 17.12 19.09
CA THR A 558 -15.64 18.56 19.26
C THR A 558 -15.74 19.33 17.93
N PRO A 559 -16.66 20.30 17.77
CA PRO A 559 -16.83 21.02 16.51
C PRO A 559 -15.69 22.00 16.22
N HIS A 560 -15.02 22.48 17.26
CA HIS A 560 -13.92 23.46 17.21
C HIS A 560 -12.82 23.05 18.19
N PRO A 561 -11.54 23.33 17.89
CA PRO A 561 -10.46 23.18 18.87
C PRO A 561 -10.69 24.04 20.12
N ILE A 562 -10.29 23.50 21.27
CA ILE A 562 -10.16 24.25 22.52
C ILE A 562 -8.67 24.54 22.73
N VAL A 563 -8.32 25.81 22.84
CA VAL A 563 -6.93 26.28 23.01
C VAL A 563 -6.72 26.99 24.33
N LEU A 564 -5.51 26.85 24.87
CA LEU A 564 -4.96 27.72 25.90
C LEU A 564 -4.25 28.90 25.22
N ALA A 565 -4.60 30.12 25.63
CA ALA A 565 -3.97 31.33 25.15
C ALA A 565 -2.55 31.50 25.70
N GLY A 566 -1.55 31.60 24.81
CA GLY A 566 -0.20 32.06 25.09
C GLY A 566 -0.03 33.57 24.89
N GLU A 567 1.21 34.06 24.92
CA GLU A 567 1.50 35.47 24.68
C GLU A 567 1.26 35.85 23.21
N GLY A 568 0.64 37.01 22.98
CA GLY A 568 0.29 37.47 21.63
C GLY A 568 -0.67 36.52 20.90
N ASP A 569 -0.26 36.10 19.70
CA ASP A 569 -0.98 35.19 18.80
C ASP A 569 -0.77 33.70 19.14
N GLU A 570 0.14 33.35 20.06
CA GLU A 570 0.48 31.94 20.35
C GLU A 570 -0.70 31.19 20.99
N ASN A 571 -1.02 30.00 20.48
CA ASN A 571 -2.12 29.17 20.96
C ASN A 571 -1.68 27.71 21.08
N ALA A 572 -1.83 27.14 22.28
CA ALA A 572 -1.60 25.72 22.51
C ALA A 572 -2.94 24.98 22.39
N VAL A 573 -3.06 24.05 21.43
CA VAL A 573 -4.25 23.21 21.30
C VAL A 573 -4.31 22.23 22.48
N VAL A 574 -5.36 22.33 23.28
CA VAL A 574 -5.62 21.46 24.43
C VAL A 574 -6.50 20.29 24.01
N VAL A 575 -7.57 20.58 23.25
CA VAL A 575 -8.47 19.58 22.64
C VAL A 575 -8.58 19.91 21.16
N ALA A 576 -8.26 18.97 20.28
CA ALA A 576 -8.33 19.17 18.83
C ALA A 576 -9.78 19.21 18.32
N LYS A 577 -9.99 19.68 17.07
CA LYS A 577 -11.23 19.44 16.32
C LYS A 577 -11.41 17.92 16.12
N ASP A 578 -12.66 17.50 15.99
CA ASP A 578 -13.05 16.12 15.68
C ASP A 578 -12.55 15.12 16.73
N THR A 579 -12.50 15.55 18.00
CA THR A 579 -12.19 14.70 19.16
C THR A 579 -13.46 14.05 19.68
N PRO A 580 -13.57 12.71 19.71
CA PRO A 580 -14.71 12.00 20.29
C PRO A 580 -15.00 12.40 21.74
N LEU A 581 -16.28 12.53 22.08
CA LEU A 581 -16.76 12.84 23.42
C LEU A 581 -17.27 11.56 24.12
N PRO A 582 -17.01 11.41 25.44
CA PRO A 582 -16.36 12.37 26.34
C PRO A 582 -14.83 12.39 26.17
N ALA A 583 -14.25 13.59 26.22
CA ALA A 583 -12.82 13.80 26.06
C ALA A 583 -12.19 14.34 27.35
N ARG A 584 -11.03 13.81 27.75
CA ARG A 584 -10.19 14.40 28.80
C ARG A 584 -8.79 14.69 28.27
N ARG A 585 -8.28 15.89 28.57
CA ARG A 585 -6.92 16.32 28.25
C ARG A 585 -6.27 16.91 29.51
N ILE A 586 -4.99 16.60 29.69
CA ILE A 586 -4.19 17.07 30.83
C ILE A 586 -2.92 17.69 30.26
N VAL A 587 -2.67 18.95 30.59
CA VAL A 587 -1.53 19.72 30.10
C VAL A 587 -0.75 20.26 31.29
N ALA A 588 0.58 20.06 31.28
CA ALA A 588 1.48 20.67 32.23
C ALA A 588 1.97 22.01 31.68
N ILE A 589 1.80 23.08 32.44
CA ILE A 589 2.11 24.46 32.04
C ILE A 589 3.18 25.00 32.98
N ASN A 590 4.26 25.56 32.45
CA ASN A 590 5.29 26.19 33.28
C ASN A 590 4.72 27.49 33.89
N PRO A 591 4.85 27.73 35.20
CA PRO A 591 4.37 28.96 35.81
C PRO A 591 5.21 30.17 35.35
N PRO A 592 4.60 31.37 35.27
CA PRO A 592 5.35 32.60 34.96
C PRO A 592 6.34 32.93 36.07
N HIS A 593 7.62 33.03 35.74
CA HIS A 593 8.67 33.32 36.72
C HIS A 593 8.43 34.66 37.44
N GLY A 594 8.59 34.64 38.78
CA GLY A 594 8.52 35.83 39.62
C GLY A 594 7.11 36.42 39.81
N LYS A 595 6.03 35.67 39.50
CA LYS A 595 4.65 36.06 39.78
C LYS A 595 3.98 35.09 40.75
N ASP A 596 3.21 35.61 41.70
CA ASP A 596 2.48 34.82 42.70
C ASP A 596 1.16 34.21 42.15
N SER A 597 0.78 34.55 40.91
CA SER A 597 -0.35 33.92 40.22
C SER A 597 -0.17 33.91 38.69
N ALA A 598 -0.82 32.94 38.06
CA ALA A 598 -0.95 32.79 36.62
C ALA A 598 -2.42 32.94 36.22
N VAL A 599 -2.68 33.53 35.06
CA VAL A 599 -4.02 33.59 34.45
C VAL A 599 -4.01 32.62 33.27
N LEU A 600 -4.89 31.62 33.31
CA LEU A 600 -5.08 30.65 32.23
C LEU A 600 -6.39 30.98 31.52
N GLU A 601 -6.30 31.34 30.24
CA GLU A 601 -7.47 31.67 29.43
C GLU A 601 -7.70 30.61 28.35
N LEU A 602 -8.90 30.04 28.34
CA LEU A 602 -9.32 29.02 27.40
C LEU A 602 -10.29 29.60 26.39
N TYR A 603 -10.07 29.29 25.12
CA TYR A 603 -10.84 29.77 23.99
C TYR A 603 -11.26 28.60 23.11
N GLN A 604 -12.44 28.69 22.49
CA GLN A 604 -12.68 28.02 21.22
C GLN A 604 -11.81 28.70 20.17
N ALA A 605 -11.37 27.94 19.17
CA ALA A 605 -10.57 28.45 18.08
C ALA A 605 -11.06 27.97 16.71
N LYS A 606 -10.47 28.51 15.66
CA LYS A 606 -10.61 28.05 14.28
C LYS A 606 -9.22 27.77 13.71
N ASN A 607 -9.13 26.79 12.82
CA ASN A 607 -7.94 26.60 12.01
C ASN A 607 -8.05 27.52 10.79
N GLU A 608 -7.01 28.30 10.51
CA GLU A 608 -6.90 29.18 9.34
C GLU A 608 -5.50 29.05 8.75
N ILE A 609 -5.35 29.23 7.44
CA ILE A 609 -4.02 29.27 6.80
C ILE A 609 -3.61 30.72 6.58
N LYS A 610 -2.56 31.15 7.28
CA LYS A 610 -1.90 32.43 7.00
C LYS A 610 -0.97 32.24 5.80
N VAL A 611 -1.30 32.90 4.70
CA VAL A 611 -0.46 32.94 3.49
C VAL A 611 0.53 34.11 3.61
N VAL A 612 1.82 33.79 3.69
CA VAL A 612 2.91 34.77 3.83
C VAL A 612 3.60 34.91 2.48
N ALA A 613 3.48 36.09 1.86
CA ALA A 613 4.19 36.39 0.62
C ALA A 613 5.72 36.43 0.87
N PRO A 614 6.55 35.95 -0.07
CA PRO A 614 8.00 36.05 0.03
C PRO A 614 8.44 37.53 0.10
N PRO A 615 9.55 37.83 0.80
CA PRO A 615 10.10 39.18 0.80
C PRO A 615 10.54 39.58 -0.62
N PRO A 616 10.31 40.82 -1.07
CA PRO A 616 10.75 41.27 -2.39
C PRO A 616 12.27 41.14 -2.55
N ARG A 617 12.73 40.35 -3.53
CA ARG A 617 14.14 40.28 -3.90
C ARG A 617 14.54 41.54 -4.69
N GLU A 618 15.71 42.10 -4.40
CA GLU A 618 16.29 43.14 -5.25
C GLU A 618 16.71 42.52 -6.59
N LYS A 619 16.21 43.06 -7.71
CA LYS A 619 16.55 42.57 -9.05
C LYS A 619 18.01 42.89 -9.37
N THR A 620 18.83 41.86 -9.54
CA THR A 620 20.16 41.96 -10.15
C THR A 620 20.07 41.61 -11.64
N ASP A 621 20.69 42.40 -12.51
CA ASP A 621 20.49 42.40 -13.98
C ASP A 621 20.85 41.09 -14.74
N ASP A 622 21.29 40.02 -14.08
CA ASP A 622 21.77 38.76 -14.68
C ASP A 622 20.83 37.54 -14.46
N SER A 623 19.56 37.74 -14.07
CA SER A 623 18.61 36.67 -13.69
C SER A 623 17.45 36.47 -14.68
N GLU A 624 17.71 35.84 -15.84
CA GLU A 624 16.66 35.50 -16.83
C GLU A 624 15.90 34.18 -16.53
N ASP A 625 16.31 33.40 -15.51
CA ASP A 625 15.69 32.12 -15.09
C ASP A 625 15.52 32.05 -13.55
N GLU A 626 14.80 32.99 -12.92
CA GLU A 626 14.39 32.87 -11.50
C GLU A 626 12.89 32.59 -11.39
N GLU A 627 12.54 31.40 -10.89
CA GLU A 627 11.18 31.04 -10.48
C GLU A 627 10.74 31.95 -9.32
N ASP A 628 9.54 32.56 -9.43
CA ASP A 628 8.95 33.32 -8.33
C ASP A 628 8.77 32.41 -7.10
N ASP A 629 9.32 32.81 -5.94
CA ASP A 629 9.17 32.06 -4.69
C ASP A 629 7.67 31.86 -4.36
N GLU A 630 7.21 30.61 -4.20
CA GLU A 630 5.82 30.36 -3.82
C GLU A 630 5.53 30.90 -2.40
N PRO A 631 4.33 31.47 -2.15
CA PRO A 631 3.98 32.03 -0.85
C PRO A 631 3.84 30.94 0.21
N GLU A 632 4.46 31.14 1.37
CA GLU A 632 4.47 30.17 2.46
C GLU A 632 3.08 30.06 3.09
N ARG A 633 2.51 28.85 3.11
CA ARG A 633 1.19 28.54 3.68
C ARG A 633 1.36 27.97 5.08
N ILE A 634 1.09 28.77 6.11
CA ILE A 634 1.30 28.39 7.51
C ILE A 634 -0.06 28.10 8.16
N PRO A 635 -0.31 26.88 8.69
CA PRO A 635 -1.52 26.60 9.47
C PRO A 635 -1.41 27.30 10.83
N VAL A 636 -2.44 28.08 11.18
CA VAL A 636 -2.51 28.86 12.43
C VAL A 636 -3.86 28.65 13.10
N VAL A 637 -3.84 28.51 14.42
CA VAL A 637 -5.05 28.36 15.22
C VAL A 637 -5.42 29.72 15.82
N VAL A 638 -6.57 30.27 15.41
CA VAL A 638 -7.03 31.63 15.74
C VAL A 638 -8.15 31.57 16.79
N ARG A 639 -8.00 32.32 17.89
CA ARG A 639 -8.99 32.40 18.98
C ARG A 639 -10.32 32.98 18.48
N SER A 640 -11.44 32.36 18.84
CA SER A 640 -12.79 32.85 18.52
C SER A 640 -13.55 33.24 19.79
N ASN A 641 -14.19 32.28 20.47
CA ASN A 641 -15.02 32.53 21.65
C ASN A 641 -14.26 32.21 22.94
N LYS A 642 -14.31 33.09 23.94
CA LYS A 642 -13.73 32.81 25.26
C LYS A 642 -14.60 31.80 26.01
N ILE A 643 -14.00 30.71 26.48
CA ILE A 643 -14.65 29.68 27.29
C ILE A 643 -14.55 30.05 28.77
N ALA A 644 -13.32 30.26 29.27
CA ALA A 644 -13.07 30.56 30.67
C ALA A 644 -11.79 31.36 30.88
N SER A 645 -11.65 31.96 32.07
CA SER A 645 -10.42 32.51 32.61
C SER A 645 -10.27 32.04 34.06
N LEU A 646 -9.14 31.43 34.40
CA LEU A 646 -8.84 30.91 35.73
C LEU A 646 -7.58 31.59 36.27
N GLN A 647 -7.67 32.20 37.44
CA GLN A 647 -6.48 32.70 38.15
C GLN A 647 -6.01 31.65 39.14
N VAL A 648 -4.81 31.11 38.92
CA VAL A 648 -4.19 30.03 39.72
C VAL A 648 -3.06 30.63 40.54
N ALA A 649 -3.00 30.30 41.84
CA ALA A 649 -1.88 30.70 42.69
C ALA A 649 -0.60 29.93 42.34
N VAL A 650 0.53 30.63 42.30
CA VAL A 650 1.84 30.08 41.92
C VAL A 650 2.77 30.09 43.13
N LYS A 651 3.40 28.94 43.40
CA LYS A 651 4.42 28.73 44.43
C LYS A 651 5.63 28.05 43.80
N GLY A 652 6.69 28.82 43.58
CA GLY A 652 7.91 28.36 42.91
C GLY A 652 7.66 27.88 41.48
N ASP A 653 8.63 27.14 40.93
CA ASP A 653 8.66 26.75 39.52
C ASP A 653 7.94 25.41 39.20
N ALA A 654 7.09 24.91 40.12
CA ALA A 654 6.32 23.67 39.89
C ALA A 654 5.27 23.86 38.77
N PRO A 655 5.09 22.89 37.86
CA PRO A 655 4.14 23.03 36.76
C PRO A 655 2.70 23.14 37.26
N ILE A 656 1.91 23.98 36.60
CA ILE A 656 0.46 24.05 36.76
C ILE A 656 -0.13 22.93 35.89
N ILE A 657 -0.87 22.02 36.51
CA ILE A 657 -1.59 20.96 35.82
C ILE A 657 -2.99 21.48 35.47
N LEU A 658 -3.22 21.70 34.19
CA LEU A 658 -4.52 22.01 33.62
C LEU A 658 -5.20 20.73 33.14
N THR A 659 -6.34 20.39 33.71
CA THR A 659 -7.25 19.34 33.20
C THR A 659 -8.44 20.00 32.55
N VAL A 660 -8.71 19.64 31.30
CA VAL A 660 -9.95 19.98 30.58
C VAL A 660 -10.70 18.68 30.29
N VAL A 661 -11.98 18.65 30.66
CA VAL A 661 -12.91 17.56 30.34
C VAL A 661 -14.05 18.14 29.53
N VAL A 662 -14.31 17.56 28.35
CA VAL A 662 -15.49 17.86 27.55
C VAL A 662 -16.44 16.67 27.66
N LEU A 663 -17.63 16.92 28.20
CA LEU A 663 -18.66 15.92 28.45
C LEU A 663 -19.45 15.61 27.17
N ASP A 664 -20.23 14.52 27.18
CA ASP A 664 -21.03 14.02 26.04
C ASP A 664 -22.01 15.07 25.48
N ASN A 665 -22.49 15.95 26.36
CA ASN A 665 -23.36 17.08 26.04
C ASN A 665 -22.59 18.35 25.61
N ALA A 666 -21.31 18.22 25.25
CA ALA A 666 -20.36 19.29 24.93
C ALA A 666 -20.08 20.34 26.04
N SER A 667 -20.55 20.13 27.28
CA SER A 667 -20.18 20.99 28.41
C SER A 667 -18.71 20.79 28.79
N VAL A 668 -18.03 21.85 29.22
CA VAL A 668 -16.60 21.85 29.52
C VAL A 668 -16.35 22.06 31.01
N GLU A 669 -15.76 21.07 31.68
CA GLU A 669 -15.17 21.22 33.00
C GLU A 669 -13.67 21.51 32.90
N ILE A 670 -13.21 22.50 33.67
CA ILE A 670 -11.82 22.95 33.69
C ILE A 670 -11.35 22.95 35.14
N LYS A 671 -10.18 22.33 35.39
CA LYS A 671 -9.56 22.25 36.72
C LYS A 671 -8.08 22.57 36.58
N ALA A 672 -7.56 23.55 37.33
CA ALA A 672 -6.17 23.94 37.29
C ALA A 672 -5.57 24.04 38.69
N ALA A 673 -4.42 23.39 38.91
CA ALA A 673 -3.72 23.37 40.20
C ALA A 673 -2.20 23.20 40.00
N GLN A 674 -1.40 23.74 40.92
CA GLN A 674 -0.07 23.17 41.16
C GLN A 674 -0.18 22.00 42.14
N ASP A 675 0.80 21.10 42.13
CA ASP A 675 0.83 19.97 43.05
C ASP A 675 0.77 20.42 44.52
N GLY A 676 0.02 19.67 45.34
CA GLY A 676 -0.27 20.02 46.73
C GLY A 676 -1.18 21.24 46.97
N GLN A 677 -1.78 21.86 45.93
CA GLN A 677 -2.74 22.96 46.08
C GLN A 677 -4.19 22.55 45.77
N SER A 678 -5.16 23.25 46.37
CA SER A 678 -6.57 23.11 46.00
C SER A 678 -6.81 23.59 44.56
N PRO A 679 -7.51 22.82 43.71
CA PRO A 679 -7.73 23.19 42.32
C PRO A 679 -8.70 24.36 42.19
N VAL A 680 -8.38 25.29 41.29
CA VAL A 680 -9.32 26.28 40.78
C VAL A 680 -10.16 25.61 39.69
N THR A 681 -11.47 25.70 39.79
CA THR A 681 -12.40 24.99 38.90
C THR A 681 -13.36 25.95 38.20
N ALA A 682 -13.61 25.72 36.92
CA ALA A 682 -14.66 26.38 36.16
C ALA A 682 -15.47 25.34 35.38
N THR A 683 -16.76 25.59 35.19
CA THR A 683 -17.65 24.73 34.40
C THR A 683 -18.45 25.62 33.45
N VAL A 684 -18.44 25.28 32.17
CA VAL A 684 -19.18 25.99 31.12
C VAL A 684 -20.16 25.00 30.52
N GLN A 685 -21.45 25.26 30.65
CA GLN A 685 -22.47 24.43 30.00
C GLN A 685 -22.47 24.70 28.49
N ALA A 686 -22.77 23.66 27.71
CA ALA A 686 -23.07 23.82 26.29
C ALA A 686 -24.31 24.73 26.10
N PRO A 687 -24.38 25.48 24.98
CA PRO A 687 -25.52 26.35 24.65
C PRO A 687 -26.80 25.58 24.32
#